data_AF-A0A8H2WWS0-F1
#
_entry.id   AF-A0A8H2WWS0-F1
#
_cell.length_a   1.000
_cell.length_b   1.000
_cell.length_c   1.000
_cell.angle_alpha   90.00
_cell.angle_beta   90.00
_cell.angle_gamma   90.00
#
_symmetry.space_group_name_H-M   'P 1'
#
loop_
_entity.id
_entity.type
_entity.pdbx_description
1 polymer ?
#
loop_
_entity_poly.entity_id
_entity_poly.type
_entity_poly.pdbx_seq_one_letter_code
_entity_poly.pdbx_strand_id
1 'polypeptide(L)'
;MTIIRANDIQNDTEYACPVTIGSPGVTLTLDFDTGSSDFWVWSSEFRASRAQLEGHQIYNPHKSRTAESLPGATWEIGYGDGSHASGNVVMDTIAIGDITIKRQAVEVAQNLSDEFLRGGSDGLLGLAFPKLNTVRPHQQKTPMQNMVEQGLVKDPIFTVKLDKHDSRGYYTFGYINEHVHASKLYWQKVITDNGWWEVVSPYVRIGSKIYNRGRSNTAIIDTGTTLILIDDETIERLYSQIPGATLDRSLGGYIFPTNTRVPELAFCVGRWLFTVPSKDLAFSDAGNGMSYGAIQSRGQNKQDILGDVFLKHVYVVFDQGKNPRVSAQLRPVLTIISDWLKEWWARHRPEGFSVRAHRNAKHRPHGPSAYAKSIKKYKIGATNHTPFFFDEVMACVWHHKHSKRTKIHTYTPGEACAPLVDLDSDDGMSIVQAEDIQNDSEYACPVTIGTPGVTLTLDFDTGSSDFWVWSSEFRATRAQLEGHQIYNPDKSRTAERLPGATWKISYGDGSSASGDVILDTVMIGDIKIKRQAVELSRHLSDEFLKGGSDGLLGLAFPKLNTVQPYQQKTPMQNMVEQGLVKEPIFSVKLDKHDSRGYYTFGYINEHIHASQLYWREVITDNGLWEVASPYVKIGSKIYDRGRSNTAIIDTGTTLILMDDETIKHLYSQIPGAKLDRSIGGYVFPTDARVPKLAFCVGRWLFTVPSEDLAFSDAGNGMSYGAIQSRGQNKQDILGDVFLKHVYVVFDQGANPRIGVAQR
;
A
#
# COMPACT_ATOMS: atom_id res chain seq x y z
N MET A 1 9.59 9.91 24.40
CA MET A 1 8.92 9.04 23.40
C MET A 1 9.72 7.75 23.35
N THR A 2 9.25 6.73 24.06
CA THR A 2 10.01 5.51 24.31
C THR A 2 9.37 4.32 23.61
N ILE A 3 10.24 3.47 23.06
CA ILE A 3 9.90 2.14 22.57
C ILE A 3 9.96 1.18 23.76
N ILE A 4 8.86 0.48 24.03
CA ILE A 4 8.79 -0.55 25.07
C ILE A 4 9.09 -1.89 24.41
N ARG A 5 10.25 -2.48 24.69
CA ARG A 5 10.58 -3.79 24.11
C ARG A 5 9.62 -4.85 24.62
N ALA A 6 9.05 -5.60 23.68
CA ALA A 6 8.27 -6.79 23.92
C ALA A 6 9.20 -7.99 23.74
N ASN A 7 9.38 -8.75 24.81
CA ASN A 7 10.19 -9.96 24.79
C ASN A 7 9.32 -11.14 24.39
N ASP A 8 9.78 -11.93 23.43
CA ASP A 8 9.23 -13.26 23.15
C ASP A 8 9.44 -14.15 24.38
N ILE A 9 8.33 -14.68 24.89
CA ILE A 9 8.31 -15.64 25.98
C ILE A 9 7.81 -16.98 25.44
N GLN A 10 8.59 -18.03 25.70
CA GLN A 10 8.25 -19.42 25.36
C GLN A 10 7.98 -19.67 23.86
N ASN A 11 8.77 -19.08 22.96
CA ASN A 11 8.76 -19.31 21.50
C ASN A 11 7.47 -18.83 20.80
N ASP A 12 7.23 -17.52 20.84
CA ASP A 12 6.05 -16.84 20.31
C ASP A 12 4.74 -17.25 21.04
N THR A 13 4.82 -17.75 22.28
CA THR A 13 3.60 -18.13 23.04
C THR A 13 2.94 -16.91 23.68
N GLU A 14 3.73 -15.97 24.20
CA GLU A 14 3.26 -14.67 24.72
C GLU A 14 4.36 -13.60 24.52
N TYR A 15 4.00 -12.31 24.57
CA TYR A 15 4.94 -11.20 24.40
C TYR A 15 4.88 -10.20 25.56
N ALA A 16 5.86 -10.30 26.47
CA ALA A 16 5.82 -9.55 27.73
C ALA A 16 6.74 -8.31 27.75
N CYS A 17 6.29 -7.27 28.44
CA CYS A 17 6.90 -5.96 28.54
C CYS A 17 7.23 -5.57 29.99
N PRO A 18 8.33 -4.85 30.25
CA PRO A 18 8.66 -4.39 31.60
C PRO A 18 7.74 -3.23 32.05
N VAL A 19 7.15 -3.35 33.23
CA VAL A 19 6.36 -2.30 33.90
C VAL A 19 6.82 -2.13 35.33
N THR A 20 7.17 -0.91 35.72
CA THR A 20 7.58 -0.58 37.09
C THR A 20 6.40 -0.10 37.91
N ILE A 21 6.19 -0.65 39.12
CA ILE A 21 5.07 -0.31 40.00
C ILE A 21 5.61 0.17 41.35
N GLY A 22 5.10 1.32 41.81
CA GLY A 22 5.33 1.84 43.15
C GLY A 22 6.56 2.72 43.36
N SER A 23 6.78 3.13 44.61
CA SER A 23 7.92 3.96 45.04
C SER A 23 8.48 3.51 46.41
N PRO A 24 9.68 2.90 46.50
CA PRO A 24 10.56 2.54 45.38
C PRO A 24 9.87 1.53 44.44
N GLY A 25 10.13 1.66 43.15
CA GLY A 25 9.49 0.85 42.14
C GLY A 25 10.05 -0.56 42.06
N VAL A 26 9.18 -1.54 41.78
CA VAL A 26 9.55 -2.90 41.38
C VAL A 26 9.14 -3.12 39.92
N THR A 27 10.02 -3.67 39.10
CA THR A 27 9.73 -3.96 37.69
C THR A 27 9.26 -5.38 37.53
N LEU A 28 8.08 -5.54 36.94
CA LEU A 28 7.46 -6.81 36.59
C LEU A 28 7.46 -6.96 35.06
N THR A 29 7.47 -8.20 34.58
CA THR A 29 7.39 -8.54 33.16
C THR A 29 5.95 -8.93 32.83
N LEU A 30 5.18 -8.03 32.22
CA LEU A 30 3.73 -8.19 32.06
C LEU A 30 3.36 -8.44 30.61
N ASP A 31 2.42 -9.36 30.38
CA ASP A 31 1.83 -9.56 29.07
C ASP A 31 0.87 -8.39 28.75
N PHE A 32 1.02 -7.81 27.56
CA PHE A 32 0.20 -6.67 27.12
C PHE A 32 -0.92 -7.21 26.26
N ASP A 33 -2.14 -7.09 26.74
CA ASP A 33 -3.29 -7.85 26.23
C ASP A 33 -4.37 -6.90 25.67
N THR A 34 -4.53 -6.88 24.35
CA THR A 34 -5.59 -6.10 23.69
C THR A 34 -6.97 -6.78 23.70
N GLY A 35 -7.07 -8.00 24.22
CA GLY A 35 -8.30 -8.77 24.45
C GLY A 35 -8.95 -8.52 25.82
N SER A 36 -8.23 -7.95 26.81
CA SER A 36 -8.76 -7.64 28.15
C SER A 36 -8.50 -6.18 28.61
N SER A 37 -9.05 -5.79 29.76
CA SER A 37 -8.98 -4.41 30.29
C SER A 37 -8.53 -4.32 31.75
N ASP A 38 -8.00 -5.41 32.29
CA ASP A 38 -7.60 -5.52 33.69
C ASP A 38 -6.09 -5.35 33.77
N PHE A 39 -5.61 -4.63 34.79
CA PHE A 39 -4.18 -4.45 35.03
C PHE A 39 -3.81 -5.18 36.31
N TRP A 40 -3.55 -6.47 36.19
CA TRP A 40 -3.31 -7.34 37.33
C TRP A 40 -1.90 -7.89 37.38
N VAL A 41 -1.41 -8.11 38.60
CA VAL A 41 -0.03 -8.53 38.84
C VAL A 41 0.09 -9.59 39.92
N TRP A 42 1.13 -10.41 39.78
CA TRP A 42 1.59 -11.27 40.86
C TRP A 42 1.94 -10.41 42.06
N SER A 43 1.42 -10.81 43.23
CA SER A 43 1.52 -9.97 44.42
C SER A 43 1.98 -10.76 45.63
N SER A 44 2.46 -10.05 46.65
CA SER A 44 2.72 -10.66 47.96
C SER A 44 1.48 -11.15 48.69
N GLU A 45 0.27 -10.87 48.17
CA GLU A 45 -0.99 -11.39 48.70
C GLU A 45 -1.34 -12.77 48.13
N PHE A 46 -0.69 -13.19 47.04
CA PHE A 46 -0.80 -14.55 46.50
C PHE A 46 -0.01 -15.54 47.36
N ARG A 47 -0.68 -16.59 47.85
CA ARG A 47 -0.04 -17.63 48.67
C ARG A 47 0.61 -18.70 47.79
N ALA A 48 1.85 -18.43 47.38
CA ALA A 48 2.67 -19.36 46.61
C ALA A 48 3.82 -19.98 47.42
N SER A 49 4.20 -21.20 47.07
CA SER A 49 5.47 -21.79 47.51
C SER A 49 6.66 -21.11 46.82
N ARG A 50 7.85 -21.21 47.42
CA ARG A 50 9.08 -20.65 46.82
C ARG A 50 9.38 -21.21 45.43
N ALA A 51 9.01 -22.46 45.16
CA ALA A 51 9.17 -23.09 43.85
C ALA A 51 8.22 -22.51 42.80
N GLN A 52 6.98 -22.15 43.19
CA GLN A 52 6.01 -21.49 42.30
C GLN A 52 6.39 -20.04 41.97
N LEU A 53 7.20 -19.38 42.81
CA LEU A 53 7.67 -18.01 42.59
C LEU A 53 9.04 -17.96 41.89
N GLU A 54 9.65 -19.11 41.58
CA GLU A 54 10.97 -19.13 40.96
C GLU A 54 10.90 -18.56 39.54
N GLY A 55 11.71 -17.53 39.26
CA GLY A 55 11.72 -16.84 37.96
C GLY A 55 10.78 -15.62 37.88
N HIS A 56 9.83 -15.47 38.79
CA HIS A 56 8.84 -14.39 38.78
C HIS A 56 9.18 -13.22 39.71
N GLN A 57 8.76 -12.02 39.33
CA GLN A 57 8.76 -10.84 40.21
C GLN A 57 7.37 -10.63 40.82
N ILE A 58 7.33 -10.18 42.07
CA ILE A 58 6.07 -9.92 42.77
C ILE A 58 5.99 -8.47 43.24
N TYR A 59 4.81 -7.88 43.11
CA TYR A 59 4.52 -6.57 43.67
C TYR A 59 4.04 -6.68 45.12
N ASN A 60 4.61 -5.88 46.02
CA ASN A 60 4.16 -5.78 47.41
C ASN A 60 3.67 -4.34 47.67
N PRO A 61 2.35 -4.12 47.73
CA PRO A 61 1.80 -2.77 47.91
C PRO A 61 2.24 -2.11 49.21
N HIS A 62 2.49 -2.87 50.27
CA HIS A 62 2.95 -2.33 51.57
C HIS A 62 4.38 -1.76 51.54
N LYS A 63 5.17 -2.08 50.51
CA LYS A 63 6.51 -1.53 50.33
C LYS A 63 6.53 -0.24 49.49
N SER A 64 5.43 0.08 48.82
CA SER A 64 5.31 1.28 48.00
C SER A 64 4.75 2.45 48.80
N ARG A 65 5.44 3.60 48.76
CA ARG A 65 4.99 4.85 49.38
C ARG A 65 3.88 5.54 48.60
N THR A 66 3.68 5.15 47.34
CA THR A 66 2.65 5.72 46.45
C THR A 66 1.41 4.82 46.35
N ALA A 67 1.44 3.65 47.01
CA ALA A 67 0.28 2.78 47.09
C ALA A 67 -0.78 3.35 48.03
N GLU A 68 -2.01 3.42 47.54
CA GLU A 68 -3.21 3.76 48.29
C GLU A 68 -4.16 2.56 48.22
N SER A 69 -4.59 2.05 49.36
CA SER A 69 -5.61 0.99 49.39
C SER A 69 -6.90 1.49 48.75
N LEU A 70 -7.61 0.62 48.04
CA LEU A 70 -8.97 0.87 47.54
C LEU A 70 -9.95 -0.08 48.26
N PRO A 71 -10.36 0.23 49.50
CA PRO A 71 -11.12 -0.72 50.31
C PRO A 71 -12.46 -1.11 49.67
N GLY A 72 -12.75 -2.40 49.70
CA GLY A 72 -13.98 -2.96 49.13
C GLY A 72 -13.97 -3.14 47.61
N ALA A 73 -12.86 -2.78 46.93
CA ALA A 73 -12.68 -3.08 45.52
C ALA A 73 -12.05 -4.46 45.31
N THR A 74 -12.69 -5.29 44.49
CA THR A 74 -12.25 -6.65 44.15
C THR A 74 -12.36 -6.89 42.65
N TRP A 75 -11.63 -7.86 42.14
CA TRP A 75 -11.65 -8.25 40.74
C TRP A 75 -11.60 -9.77 40.60
N GLU A 76 -12.17 -10.27 39.52
CA GLU A 76 -12.16 -11.68 39.15
C GLU A 76 -12.29 -11.75 37.63
N ILE A 77 -11.29 -12.32 36.99
CA ILE A 77 -11.24 -12.49 35.53
C ILE A 77 -11.04 -13.95 35.18
N GLY A 78 -11.72 -14.39 34.13
CA GLY A 78 -11.49 -15.65 33.46
C GLY A 78 -11.24 -15.39 31.97
N TYR A 79 -10.27 -16.08 31.41
CA TYR A 79 -9.84 -15.94 30.03
C TYR A 79 -10.42 -17.05 29.14
N GLY A 80 -10.35 -16.84 27.83
CA GLY A 80 -10.91 -17.78 26.83
C GLY A 80 -10.24 -19.15 26.81
N ASP A 81 -9.02 -19.24 27.31
CA ASP A 81 -8.25 -20.48 27.48
C ASP A 81 -8.62 -21.26 28.75
N GLY A 82 -9.48 -20.69 29.61
CA GLY A 82 -9.90 -21.26 30.89
C GLY A 82 -9.05 -20.85 32.10
N SER A 83 -7.97 -20.09 31.88
CA SER A 83 -7.18 -19.52 32.98
C SER A 83 -7.99 -18.45 33.73
N HIS A 84 -7.68 -18.25 35.00
CA HIS A 84 -8.40 -17.27 35.83
C HIS A 84 -7.52 -16.70 36.95
N ALA A 85 -7.85 -15.47 37.34
CA ALA A 85 -7.17 -14.75 38.41
C ALA A 85 -8.16 -13.87 39.18
N SER A 86 -7.90 -13.65 40.47
CA SER A 86 -8.74 -12.78 41.30
C SER A 86 -7.99 -12.20 42.48
N GLY A 87 -8.52 -11.11 43.04
CA GLY A 87 -7.98 -10.52 44.25
C GLY A 87 -8.53 -9.14 44.58
N ASN A 88 -7.69 -8.34 45.24
CA ASN A 88 -7.99 -6.99 45.68
C ASN A 88 -7.44 -5.95 44.70
N VAL A 89 -7.79 -4.68 44.92
CA VAL A 89 -7.27 -3.56 44.13
C VAL A 89 -6.59 -2.54 45.03
N VAL A 90 -5.45 -2.02 44.55
CA VAL A 90 -4.80 -0.84 45.13
C VAL A 90 -4.63 0.22 44.03
N MET A 91 -4.50 1.48 44.41
CA MET A 91 -4.07 2.53 43.49
C MET A 91 -2.58 2.75 43.69
N ASP A 92 -1.78 2.74 42.64
CA ASP A 92 -0.35 3.08 42.74
C ASP A 92 0.12 3.86 41.51
N THR A 93 1.34 4.37 41.56
CA THR A 93 2.05 4.94 40.43
C THR A 93 2.71 3.81 39.64
N ILE A 94 2.51 3.78 38.33
CA ILE A 94 3.20 2.85 37.43
C ILE A 94 4.02 3.61 36.39
N ALA A 95 5.09 2.98 35.91
CA ALA A 95 5.90 3.48 34.83
C ALA A 95 6.05 2.43 33.72
N ILE A 96 5.80 2.87 32.48
CA ILE A 96 5.95 2.09 31.25
C ILE A 96 6.95 2.88 30.38
N GLY A 97 8.21 2.45 30.37
CA GLY A 97 9.30 3.22 29.76
C GLY A 97 9.48 4.57 30.45
N ASP A 98 9.38 5.68 29.69
CA ASP A 98 9.44 7.06 30.23
C ASP A 98 8.07 7.61 30.69
N ILE A 99 6.98 6.86 30.51
CA ILE A 99 5.62 7.29 30.86
C ILE A 99 5.31 6.90 32.30
N THR A 100 5.01 7.87 33.16
CA THR A 100 4.62 7.63 34.55
C THR A 100 3.14 7.97 34.76
N ILE A 101 2.32 6.95 35.00
CA ILE A 101 0.88 7.08 35.28
C ILE A 101 0.69 7.11 36.79
N LYS A 102 0.05 8.16 37.30
CA LYS A 102 -0.29 8.25 38.72
C LYS A 102 -1.64 7.62 38.99
N ARG A 103 -1.82 7.04 40.18
CA ARG A 103 -3.11 6.49 40.64
C ARG A 103 -3.76 5.53 39.64
N GLN A 104 -2.96 4.62 39.07
CA GLN A 104 -3.47 3.50 38.29
C GLN A 104 -4.02 2.45 39.26
N ALA A 105 -5.20 1.90 38.96
CA ALA A 105 -5.71 0.73 39.66
C ALA A 105 -4.84 -0.48 39.31
N VAL A 106 -4.19 -1.05 40.31
CA VAL A 106 -3.36 -2.27 40.25
C VAL A 106 -4.12 -3.38 40.94
N GLU A 107 -4.50 -4.38 40.16
CA GLU A 107 -5.28 -5.53 40.59
C GLU A 107 -4.31 -6.59 41.16
N VAL A 108 -4.21 -6.66 42.49
CA VAL A 108 -3.24 -7.51 43.17
C VAL A 108 -3.78 -8.93 43.30
N ALA A 109 -3.15 -9.88 42.62
CA ALA A 109 -3.61 -11.26 42.59
C ALA A 109 -3.48 -11.92 43.96
N GLN A 110 -4.56 -12.58 44.37
CA GLN A 110 -4.64 -13.44 45.56
C GLN A 110 -4.88 -14.91 45.19
N ASN A 111 -5.45 -15.15 44.01
CA ASN A 111 -5.63 -16.47 43.41
C ASN A 111 -5.21 -16.43 41.95
N LEU A 112 -4.51 -17.47 41.49
CA LEU A 112 -4.07 -17.68 40.11
C LEU A 112 -4.32 -19.14 39.75
N SER A 113 -4.81 -19.41 38.54
CA SER A 113 -4.92 -20.77 38.01
C SER A 113 -3.54 -21.35 37.66
N ASP A 114 -3.47 -22.68 37.50
CA ASP A 114 -2.20 -23.36 37.24
C ASP A 114 -1.56 -22.95 35.91
N GLU A 115 -2.35 -22.47 34.95
CA GLU A 115 -1.89 -21.95 33.66
C GLU A 115 -0.95 -20.75 33.86
N PHE A 116 -1.36 -19.78 34.70
CA PHE A 116 -0.51 -18.63 35.01
C PHE A 116 0.76 -19.02 35.77
N LEU A 117 0.69 -20.04 36.63
CA LEU A 117 1.87 -20.55 37.36
C LEU A 117 2.89 -21.25 36.45
N ARG A 118 2.50 -21.63 35.24
CA ARG A 118 3.39 -22.21 34.22
C ARG A 118 3.78 -21.19 33.14
N GLY A 119 3.11 -20.04 33.09
CA GLY A 119 3.41 -18.93 32.18
C GLY A 119 4.72 -18.24 32.52
N GLY A 120 5.25 -17.42 31.61
CA GLY A 120 6.50 -16.68 31.82
C GLY A 120 6.30 -15.21 32.19
N SER A 121 5.06 -14.73 32.27
CA SER A 121 4.71 -13.36 32.67
C SER A 121 4.33 -13.24 34.15
N ASP A 122 4.60 -12.08 34.74
CA ASP A 122 4.32 -11.70 36.13
C ASP A 122 2.92 -11.07 36.30
N GLY A 123 2.06 -11.17 35.29
CA GLY A 123 0.72 -10.57 35.23
C GLY A 123 0.39 -9.99 33.86
N LEU A 124 -0.76 -9.32 33.77
CA LEU A 124 -1.28 -8.75 32.53
C LEU A 124 -1.54 -7.24 32.62
N LEU A 125 -1.38 -6.57 31.48
CA LEU A 125 -1.79 -5.20 31.25
C LEU A 125 -2.80 -5.13 30.11
N GLY A 126 -4.08 -5.00 30.49
CA GLY A 126 -5.19 -4.87 29.55
C GLY A 126 -5.19 -3.54 28.78
N LEU A 127 -5.33 -3.65 27.46
CA LEU A 127 -5.31 -2.56 26.48
C LEU A 127 -6.62 -2.49 25.66
N ALA A 128 -7.62 -3.32 25.96
CA ALA A 128 -8.96 -3.19 25.41
C ALA A 128 -9.72 -1.99 26.02
N PHE A 129 -11.01 -1.83 25.68
CA PHE A 129 -11.80 -0.72 26.19
C PHE A 129 -12.29 -1.01 27.61
N PRO A 130 -12.22 -0.03 28.53
CA PRO A 130 -12.49 -0.26 29.97
C PRO A 130 -13.85 -0.80 30.33
N LYS A 131 -14.80 -0.82 29.39
CA LYS A 131 -16.03 -1.58 29.50
C LYS A 131 -15.81 -3.04 29.95
N LEU A 132 -14.67 -3.64 29.60
CA LEU A 132 -14.32 -5.01 29.99
C LEU A 132 -13.69 -5.13 31.37
N ASN A 133 -13.24 -4.04 32.00
CA ASN A 133 -12.54 -4.11 33.28
C ASN A 133 -13.45 -4.74 34.35
N THR A 134 -12.93 -5.71 35.11
CA THR A 134 -13.73 -6.57 35.98
C THR A 134 -13.87 -6.02 37.41
N VAL A 135 -13.18 -4.94 37.76
CA VAL A 135 -13.20 -4.39 39.11
C VAL A 135 -14.61 -4.00 39.55
N ARG A 136 -15.00 -4.47 40.73
CA ARG A 136 -16.28 -4.15 41.40
C ARG A 136 -16.00 -3.49 42.76
N PRO A 137 -16.93 -2.66 43.29
CA PRO A 137 -18.21 -2.26 42.69
C PRO A 137 -18.08 -1.19 41.60
N HIS A 138 -16.92 -0.55 41.48
CA HIS A 138 -16.68 0.52 40.52
C HIS A 138 -15.59 0.10 39.54
N GLN A 139 -15.98 -0.01 38.27
CA GLN A 139 -15.07 -0.28 37.16
C GLN A 139 -13.93 0.73 37.13
N GLN A 140 -12.72 0.24 36.85
CA GLN A 140 -11.50 1.05 36.80
C GLN A 140 -11.06 1.32 35.37
N LYS A 141 -10.19 2.32 35.22
CA LYS A 141 -9.64 2.74 33.94
C LYS A 141 -8.41 1.90 33.59
N THR A 142 -8.26 1.58 32.31
CA THR A 142 -7.03 0.97 31.80
C THR A 142 -5.87 1.97 31.85
N PRO A 143 -4.62 1.47 31.83
CA PRO A 143 -3.43 2.32 31.73
C PRO A 143 -3.49 3.28 30.53
N MET A 144 -3.97 2.83 29.37
CA MET A 144 -4.09 3.70 28.18
C MET A 144 -5.05 4.87 28.42
N GLN A 145 -6.20 4.65 29.06
CA GLN A 145 -7.12 5.75 29.40
C GLN A 145 -6.48 6.75 30.37
N ASN A 146 -5.81 6.25 31.41
CA ASN A 146 -5.13 7.12 32.36
C ASN A 146 -3.98 7.90 31.70
N MET A 147 -3.25 7.32 30.74
CA MET A 147 -2.26 8.05 29.94
C MET A 147 -2.89 9.23 29.20
N VAL A 148 -4.04 9.01 28.55
CA VAL A 148 -4.74 10.05 27.79
C VAL A 148 -5.26 11.15 28.71
N GLU A 149 -5.96 10.78 29.79
CA GLU A 149 -6.57 11.77 30.71
C GLU A 149 -5.55 12.59 31.49
N GLN A 150 -4.40 12.00 31.82
CA GLN A 150 -3.31 12.70 32.49
C GLN A 150 -2.42 13.49 31.51
N GLY A 151 -2.72 13.47 30.21
CA GLY A 151 -1.97 14.19 29.18
C GLY A 151 -0.54 13.67 28.98
N LEU A 152 -0.32 12.37 29.25
CA LEU A 152 1.00 11.73 29.22
C LEU A 152 1.40 11.26 27.81
N VAL A 153 0.44 11.16 26.90
CA VAL A 153 0.62 10.81 25.50
C VAL A 153 0.13 11.94 24.60
N LYS A 154 0.82 12.15 23.48
CA LYS A 154 0.48 13.21 22.51
C LYS A 154 -0.83 12.90 21.80
N ASP A 155 -0.96 11.67 21.33
CA ASP A 155 -2.12 11.15 20.62
C ASP A 155 -2.71 9.97 21.41
N PRO A 156 -4.04 9.73 21.40
CA PRO A 156 -4.68 8.63 22.12
C PRO A 156 -4.48 7.29 21.40
N ILE A 157 -3.24 6.96 21.06
CA ILE A 157 -2.88 5.78 20.28
C ILE A 157 -1.80 4.94 20.97
N PHE A 158 -1.78 3.65 20.67
CA PHE A 158 -0.61 2.80 20.88
C PHE A 158 -0.37 1.92 19.65
N THR A 159 0.85 1.40 19.51
CA THR A 159 1.24 0.59 18.35
C THR A 159 1.89 -0.70 18.77
N VAL A 160 1.71 -1.75 17.98
CA VAL A 160 2.25 -3.08 18.23
C VAL A 160 3.05 -3.56 17.04
N LYS A 161 4.27 -3.99 17.30
CA LYS A 161 5.11 -4.74 16.35
C LYS A 161 5.65 -5.96 17.07
N LEU A 162 5.10 -7.14 16.83
CA LEU A 162 5.65 -8.40 17.36
C LEU A 162 6.66 -8.98 16.36
N ASP A 163 7.66 -9.73 16.83
CA ASP A 163 8.67 -10.37 15.97
C ASP A 163 8.90 -11.82 16.40
N LYS A 164 9.14 -12.69 15.41
CA LYS A 164 9.40 -14.12 15.64
C LYS A 164 10.87 -14.33 16.01
N HIS A 165 11.13 -14.96 17.15
CA HIS A 165 12.47 -15.38 17.58
C HIS A 165 13.57 -14.28 17.60
N ASP A 166 13.18 -13.00 17.68
CA ASP A 166 14.13 -11.89 17.74
C ASP A 166 13.65 -10.80 18.71
N SER A 167 14.59 -10.21 19.45
CA SER A 167 14.40 -9.23 20.54
C SER A 167 13.96 -7.83 20.07
N ARG A 168 13.26 -7.75 18.93
CA ARG A 168 12.88 -6.52 18.24
C ARG A 168 11.38 -6.25 18.25
N GLY A 169 10.61 -7.08 18.95
CA GLY A 169 9.22 -6.81 19.27
C GLY A 169 9.12 -5.56 20.15
N TYR A 170 8.08 -4.75 19.96
CA TYR A 170 7.85 -3.59 20.82
C TYR A 170 6.43 -3.03 20.75
N TYR A 171 6.10 -2.28 21.80
CA TYR A 171 4.97 -1.36 21.88
C TYR A 171 5.45 0.10 21.87
N THR A 172 4.61 1.00 21.35
CA THR A 172 4.78 2.45 21.57
C THR A 172 3.46 3.06 22.00
N PHE A 173 3.52 4.16 22.77
CA PHE A 173 2.35 4.87 23.27
C PHE A 173 2.45 6.35 22.87
N GLY A 174 1.38 6.89 22.32
CA GLY A 174 1.25 8.30 21.99
C GLY A 174 1.87 8.75 20.67
N TYR A 175 2.43 7.84 19.87
CA TYR A 175 2.96 8.14 18.54
C TYR A 175 3.01 6.87 17.68
N ILE A 176 3.22 7.03 16.38
CA ILE A 176 3.46 5.94 15.44
C ILE A 176 4.96 5.92 15.15
N ASN A 177 5.63 4.78 15.32
CA ASN A 177 7.05 4.69 15.00
C ASN A 177 7.28 4.70 13.47
N GLU A 178 7.77 5.83 12.96
CA GLU A 178 8.06 6.04 11.54
C GLU A 178 9.18 5.13 11.00
N HIS A 179 10.01 4.54 11.88
CA HIS A 179 11.11 3.65 11.52
C HIS A 179 10.66 2.20 11.20
N VAL A 180 9.37 1.87 11.28
CA VAL A 180 8.84 0.56 10.84
C VAL A 180 8.94 0.38 9.31
N HIS A 181 9.45 1.37 8.57
CA HIS A 181 9.44 1.42 7.11
C HIS A 181 8.04 1.09 6.59
N ALA A 182 7.08 1.86 7.07
CA ALA A 182 5.68 1.77 6.71
C ALA A 182 5.41 2.50 5.39
N SER A 183 4.79 1.82 4.43
CA SER A 183 4.34 2.44 3.18
C SER A 183 2.88 2.89 3.20
N LYS A 184 2.04 2.33 4.09
CA LYS A 184 0.62 2.67 4.28
C LYS A 184 0.05 1.98 5.54
N LEU A 185 -0.78 2.70 6.30
CA LEU A 185 -1.61 2.17 7.39
C LEU A 185 -3.05 1.99 6.89
N TYR A 186 -3.63 0.80 7.07
CA TYR A 186 -4.96 0.45 6.59
C TYR A 186 -5.98 0.51 7.73
N TRP A 187 -6.61 1.67 7.91
CA TRP A 187 -7.55 1.92 9.00
C TRP A 187 -8.90 1.24 8.80
N GLN A 188 -9.43 0.69 9.89
CA GLN A 188 -10.76 0.12 10.01
C GLN A 188 -11.41 0.64 11.29
N LYS A 189 -12.67 1.09 11.16
CA LYS A 189 -13.49 1.46 12.32
C LYS A 189 -13.70 0.24 13.23
N VAL A 190 -13.55 0.45 14.53
CA VAL A 190 -13.76 -0.57 15.56
C VAL A 190 -15.24 -0.62 15.96
N ILE A 191 -15.74 -1.83 16.18
CA ILE A 191 -17.04 -2.11 16.78
C ILE A 191 -16.84 -2.09 18.30
N THR A 192 -17.10 -0.95 18.93
CA THR A 192 -16.75 -0.73 20.34
C THR A 192 -17.82 -1.23 21.33
N ASP A 193 -18.94 -1.74 20.84
CA ASP A 193 -20.12 -2.05 21.66
C ASP A 193 -19.88 -3.20 22.66
N ASN A 194 -18.92 -4.08 22.41
CA ASN A 194 -18.55 -5.18 23.31
C ASN A 194 -17.30 -4.87 24.16
N GLY A 195 -16.59 -3.78 23.90
CA GLY A 195 -15.38 -3.40 24.61
C GLY A 195 -14.08 -4.00 24.07
N TRP A 196 -14.13 -4.77 22.99
CA TRP A 196 -12.94 -5.28 22.30
C TRP A 196 -12.51 -4.40 21.13
N TRP A 197 -11.28 -4.63 20.65
CA TRP A 197 -10.82 -4.17 19.35
C TRP A 197 -11.39 -5.02 18.21
N GLU A 198 -12.73 -5.07 18.14
CA GLU A 198 -13.45 -5.85 17.13
C GLU A 198 -13.57 -5.08 15.80
N VAL A 199 -13.30 -5.76 14.70
CA VAL A 199 -13.44 -5.23 13.34
C VAL A 199 -14.24 -6.19 12.46
N VAL A 200 -14.83 -5.67 11.38
CA VAL A 200 -15.43 -6.53 10.35
C VAL A 200 -14.31 -7.33 9.66
N SER A 201 -14.54 -8.64 9.46
CA SER A 201 -13.60 -9.55 8.79
C SER A 201 -14.34 -10.48 7.81
N PRO A 202 -14.86 -9.92 6.71
CA PRO A 202 -15.84 -10.60 5.87
C PRO A 202 -15.21 -11.60 4.91
N TYR A 203 -13.89 -11.58 4.73
CA TYR A 203 -13.20 -12.44 3.78
C TYR A 203 -12.05 -13.20 4.45
N VAL A 204 -11.81 -14.40 3.93
CA VAL A 204 -10.61 -15.19 4.20
C VAL A 204 -10.09 -15.73 2.89
N ARG A 205 -8.77 -15.73 2.70
CA ARG A 205 -8.13 -16.35 1.55
C ARG A 205 -7.45 -17.64 1.98
N ILE A 206 -7.78 -18.75 1.32
CA ILE A 206 -7.13 -20.06 1.50
C ILE A 206 -6.52 -20.45 0.16
N GLY A 207 -5.19 -20.51 0.11
CA GLY A 207 -4.44 -20.67 -1.12
C GLY A 207 -4.72 -19.51 -2.08
N SER A 208 -5.18 -19.82 -3.30
CA SER A 208 -5.56 -18.82 -4.30
C SER A 208 -7.02 -18.36 -4.21
N LYS A 209 -7.85 -18.99 -3.37
CA LYS A 209 -9.29 -18.74 -3.34
C LYS A 209 -9.68 -17.83 -2.18
N ILE A 210 -10.44 -16.79 -2.47
CA ILE A 210 -11.07 -15.90 -1.49
C ILE A 210 -12.48 -16.43 -1.21
N TYR A 211 -12.81 -16.54 0.07
CA TYR A 211 -14.12 -16.96 0.57
C TYR A 211 -14.78 -15.78 1.26
N ASN A 212 -16.01 -15.47 0.86
CA ASN A 212 -16.85 -14.49 1.52
C ASN A 212 -17.61 -15.17 2.67
N ARG A 213 -17.34 -14.73 3.90
CA ARG A 213 -17.95 -15.17 5.16
C ARG A 213 -19.08 -14.24 5.61
N GLY A 214 -19.36 -13.19 4.83
CA GLY A 214 -20.38 -12.19 5.09
C GLY A 214 -19.89 -11.07 6.01
N ARG A 215 -20.49 -9.88 5.87
CA ARG A 215 -20.21 -8.70 6.73
C ARG A 215 -20.60 -8.90 8.20
N SER A 216 -21.36 -9.95 8.52
CA SER A 216 -21.64 -10.34 9.90
C SER A 216 -20.48 -11.05 10.58
N ASN A 217 -19.47 -11.52 9.82
CA ASN A 217 -18.27 -12.08 10.43
C ASN A 217 -17.32 -10.95 10.86
N THR A 218 -16.93 -10.98 12.11
CA THR A 218 -16.04 -10.00 12.75
C THR A 218 -14.87 -10.72 13.40
N ALA A 219 -13.81 -9.96 13.69
CA ALA A 219 -12.60 -10.46 14.33
C ALA A 219 -12.12 -9.51 15.43
N ILE A 220 -11.65 -10.04 16.55
CA ILE A 220 -10.94 -9.30 17.59
C ILE A 220 -9.44 -9.32 17.25
N ILE A 221 -8.80 -8.16 17.34
CA ILE A 221 -7.35 -8.02 17.18
C ILE A 221 -6.72 -8.12 18.57
N ASP A 222 -6.06 -9.24 18.86
CA ASP A 222 -5.78 -9.67 20.23
C ASP A 222 -4.32 -10.07 20.44
N THR A 223 -3.54 -9.25 21.15
CA THR A 223 -2.15 -9.56 21.53
C THR A 223 -2.05 -10.52 22.72
N GLY A 224 -3.13 -10.78 23.46
CA GLY A 224 -3.17 -11.74 24.56
C GLY A 224 -3.56 -13.15 24.14
N THR A 225 -3.86 -13.36 22.84
CA THR A 225 -4.15 -14.69 22.29
C THR A 225 -3.04 -15.12 21.34
N THR A 226 -2.44 -16.28 21.58
CA THR A 226 -1.35 -16.80 20.74
C THR A 226 -1.80 -17.17 19.32
N LEU A 227 -2.89 -17.94 19.20
CA LEU A 227 -3.34 -18.57 17.96
C LEU A 227 -4.32 -17.70 17.16
N ILE A 228 -4.61 -18.11 15.93
CA ILE A 228 -5.74 -17.56 15.17
C ILE A 228 -6.95 -18.48 15.39
N LEU A 229 -8.06 -17.93 15.84
CA LEU A 229 -9.30 -18.68 16.09
C LEU A 229 -10.39 -18.25 15.11
N ILE A 230 -10.92 -19.18 14.31
CA ILE A 230 -11.92 -18.89 13.26
C ILE A 230 -13.09 -19.88 13.25
N ASP A 231 -14.13 -19.55 12.50
CA ASP A 231 -15.34 -20.37 12.36
C ASP A 231 -15.07 -21.79 11.81
N ASP A 232 -15.87 -22.77 12.28
CA ASP A 232 -15.74 -24.19 11.94
C ASP A 232 -15.80 -24.46 10.43
N GLU A 233 -16.67 -23.74 9.70
CA GLU A 233 -16.80 -23.92 8.26
C GLU A 233 -15.49 -23.56 7.54
N THR A 234 -14.82 -22.50 7.97
CA THR A 234 -13.53 -22.09 7.43
C THR A 234 -12.40 -23.03 7.87
N ILE A 235 -12.43 -23.53 9.11
CA ILE A 235 -11.49 -24.57 9.60
C ILE A 235 -11.58 -25.83 8.73
N GLU A 236 -12.79 -26.34 8.49
CA GLU A 236 -13.00 -27.52 7.66
C GLU A 236 -12.47 -27.31 6.24
N ARG A 237 -12.75 -26.14 5.63
CA ARG A 237 -12.25 -25.77 4.30
C ARG A 237 -10.72 -25.68 4.25
N LEU A 238 -10.08 -25.21 5.32
CA LEU A 238 -8.62 -25.12 5.42
C LEU A 238 -8.01 -26.52 5.53
N TYR A 239 -8.41 -27.28 6.56
CA TYR A 239 -7.77 -28.55 6.86
C TYR A 239 -8.10 -29.65 5.86
N SER A 240 -9.22 -29.57 5.13
CA SER A 240 -9.47 -30.47 3.99
C SER A 240 -8.45 -30.32 2.85
N GLN A 241 -7.71 -29.20 2.79
CA GLN A 241 -6.68 -28.94 1.78
C GLN A 241 -5.28 -29.33 2.24
N ILE A 242 -5.12 -29.83 3.48
CA ILE A 242 -3.84 -30.20 4.07
C ILE A 242 -3.78 -31.73 4.17
N PRO A 243 -3.00 -32.42 3.32
CA PRO A 243 -2.95 -33.88 3.34
C PRO A 243 -2.48 -34.42 4.69
N GLY A 244 -3.28 -35.32 5.28
CA GLY A 244 -3.02 -35.93 6.57
C GLY A 244 -3.43 -35.09 7.78
N ALA A 245 -4.01 -33.90 7.58
CA ALA A 245 -4.56 -33.13 8.68
C ALA A 245 -5.74 -33.86 9.34
N THR A 246 -5.79 -33.79 10.67
CA THR A 246 -6.87 -34.39 11.46
C THR A 246 -7.09 -33.59 12.75
N LEU A 247 -8.31 -33.60 13.26
CA LEU A 247 -8.62 -33.11 14.59
C LEU A 247 -8.14 -34.14 15.62
N ASP A 248 -7.20 -33.77 16.48
CA ASP A 248 -6.78 -34.57 17.63
C ASP A 248 -7.54 -34.09 18.87
N ARG A 249 -8.49 -34.91 19.34
CA ARG A 249 -9.32 -34.58 20.50
C ARG A 249 -8.56 -34.62 21.82
N SER A 250 -7.43 -35.32 21.89
CA SER A 250 -6.61 -35.38 23.10
C SER A 250 -5.72 -34.15 23.26
N LEU A 251 -5.26 -33.60 22.13
CA LEU A 251 -4.52 -32.33 22.07
C LEU A 251 -5.43 -31.11 21.92
N GLY A 252 -6.74 -31.32 21.73
CA GLY A 252 -7.74 -30.27 21.70
C GLY A 252 -7.73 -29.41 20.43
N GLY A 253 -7.17 -29.89 19.31
CA GLY A 253 -7.08 -29.09 18.09
C GLY A 253 -6.63 -29.86 16.86
N TYR A 254 -6.66 -29.20 15.71
CA TYR A 254 -6.18 -29.75 14.46
C TYR A 254 -4.66 -29.86 14.44
N ILE A 255 -4.20 -31.04 14.05
CA ILE A 255 -2.79 -31.37 13.81
C ILE A 255 -2.60 -31.79 12.35
N PHE A 256 -1.39 -31.66 11.83
CA PHE A 256 -1.05 -32.12 10.48
C PHE A 256 0.40 -32.59 10.38
N PRO A 257 0.78 -33.44 9.41
CA PRO A 257 2.15 -33.92 9.30
C PRO A 257 3.14 -32.77 9.09
N THR A 258 4.22 -32.71 9.88
CA THR A 258 5.16 -31.57 9.91
C THR A 258 5.75 -31.21 8.55
N ASN A 259 5.91 -32.19 7.66
CA ASN A 259 6.48 -32.01 6.31
C ASN A 259 5.42 -31.90 5.20
N THR A 260 4.14 -31.67 5.53
CA THR A 260 3.08 -31.51 4.52
C THR A 260 2.99 -30.07 4.00
N ARG A 261 2.42 -29.92 2.80
CA ARG A 261 2.20 -28.59 2.21
C ARG A 261 0.95 -27.96 2.81
N VAL A 262 1.12 -26.80 3.42
CA VAL A 262 0.02 -25.99 3.96
C VAL A 262 -0.29 -24.84 2.99
N PRO A 263 -1.57 -24.56 2.67
CA PRO A 263 -1.92 -23.42 1.82
C PRO A 263 -1.56 -22.09 2.50
N GLU A 264 -1.24 -21.07 1.70
CA GLU A 264 -1.08 -19.71 2.21
C GLU A 264 -2.43 -19.16 2.66
N LEU A 265 -2.44 -18.41 3.75
CA LEU A 265 -3.66 -17.85 4.33
C LEU A 265 -3.60 -16.34 4.40
N ALA A 266 -4.74 -15.68 4.22
CA ALA A 266 -4.87 -14.27 4.53
C ALA A 266 -6.20 -13.96 5.21
N PHE A 267 -6.14 -13.10 6.22
CA PHE A 267 -7.29 -12.69 7.01
C PHE A 267 -7.60 -11.22 6.80
N CYS A 268 -8.88 -10.88 6.88
CA CYS A 268 -9.32 -9.52 6.63
C CYS A 268 -9.34 -8.70 7.92
N VAL A 269 -8.72 -7.52 7.91
CA VAL A 269 -8.96 -6.46 8.89
C VAL A 269 -9.73 -5.36 8.17
N GLY A 270 -11.04 -5.30 8.42
CA GLY A 270 -11.96 -4.47 7.66
C GLY A 270 -12.23 -5.05 6.28
N ARG A 271 -11.51 -4.53 5.28
CA ARG A 271 -11.57 -4.98 3.87
C ARG A 271 -10.23 -5.42 3.31
N TRP A 272 -9.17 -5.27 4.09
CA TRP A 272 -7.80 -5.49 3.63
C TRP A 272 -7.34 -6.87 4.08
N LEU A 273 -6.85 -7.68 3.12
CA LEU A 273 -6.35 -9.03 3.39
C LEU A 273 -4.86 -9.00 3.77
N PHE A 274 -4.52 -9.52 4.94
CA PHE A 274 -3.15 -9.63 5.41
C PHE A 274 -2.74 -11.09 5.44
N THR A 275 -1.67 -11.40 4.69
CA THR A 275 -1.15 -12.76 4.53
C THR A 275 -0.38 -13.23 5.75
N VAL A 276 -0.67 -14.46 6.20
CA VAL A 276 0.12 -15.24 7.16
C VAL A 276 0.93 -16.28 6.38
N PRO A 277 2.27 -16.26 6.44
CA PRO A 277 3.12 -17.24 5.78
C PRO A 277 2.81 -18.67 6.24
N SER A 278 2.76 -19.62 5.30
CA SER A 278 2.42 -21.01 5.60
C SER A 278 3.37 -21.70 6.58
N LYS A 279 4.63 -21.25 6.65
CA LYS A 279 5.63 -21.72 7.62
C LYS A 279 5.26 -21.43 9.08
N ASP A 280 4.42 -20.44 9.32
CA ASP A 280 4.00 -20.01 10.65
C ASP A 280 2.66 -20.67 11.07
N LEU A 281 2.14 -21.58 10.24
CA LEU A 281 0.92 -22.34 10.50
C LEU A 281 1.17 -23.69 11.20
N ALA A 282 2.42 -24.15 11.22
CA ALA A 282 2.89 -25.20 12.12
C ALA A 282 3.38 -24.52 13.40
N PHE A 283 2.55 -24.52 14.45
CA PHE A 283 2.79 -23.77 15.66
C PHE A 283 3.78 -24.48 16.58
N SER A 284 3.50 -25.72 16.95
CA SER A 284 4.34 -26.52 17.85
C SER A 284 4.40 -27.99 17.44
N ASP A 285 5.32 -28.76 18.01
CA ASP A 285 5.37 -30.21 17.83
C ASP A 285 4.18 -30.88 18.54
N ALA A 286 3.43 -31.70 17.80
CA ALA A 286 2.33 -32.51 18.33
C ALA A 286 2.72 -33.99 18.54
N GLY A 287 4.00 -34.33 18.31
CA GLY A 287 4.52 -35.68 18.42
C GLY A 287 4.24 -36.54 17.20
N ASN A 288 4.93 -37.68 17.09
CA ASN A 288 4.77 -38.65 15.99
C ASN A 288 4.93 -38.05 14.57
N GLY A 289 5.74 -37.00 14.42
CA GLY A 289 5.94 -36.31 13.14
C GLY A 289 4.77 -35.41 12.72
N MET A 290 3.90 -35.04 13.67
CA MET A 290 2.80 -34.11 13.47
C MET A 290 3.13 -32.74 14.10
N SER A 291 2.61 -31.68 13.51
CA SER A 291 2.62 -30.33 14.05
C SER A 291 1.22 -29.94 14.52
N TYR A 292 1.14 -29.21 15.63
CA TYR A 292 -0.07 -28.54 16.07
C TYR A 292 -0.34 -27.32 15.18
N GLY A 293 -1.56 -27.19 14.69
CA GLY A 293 -1.93 -26.11 13.80
C GLY A 293 -2.08 -24.78 14.51
N ALA A 294 -1.58 -23.71 13.89
CA ALA A 294 -1.67 -22.36 14.44
C ALA A 294 -3.06 -21.71 14.31
N ILE A 295 -3.98 -22.38 13.61
CA ILE A 295 -5.34 -21.92 13.36
C ILE A 295 -6.31 -22.96 13.90
N GLN A 296 -7.12 -22.56 14.86
CA GLN A 296 -8.05 -23.47 15.52
C GLN A 296 -9.48 -22.94 15.48
N SER A 297 -10.43 -23.80 15.80
CA SER A 297 -11.83 -23.41 15.89
C SER A 297 -12.02 -22.38 17.01
N ARG A 298 -12.79 -21.32 16.72
CA ARG A 298 -13.30 -20.38 17.74
C ARG A 298 -14.49 -20.95 18.54
N GLY A 299 -14.92 -22.18 18.23
CA GLY A 299 -16.09 -22.81 18.83
C GLY A 299 -17.36 -21.99 18.62
N GLN A 300 -18.13 -21.80 19.69
CA GLN A 300 -19.41 -21.09 19.66
C GLN A 300 -19.26 -19.56 19.75
N ASN A 301 -18.02 -19.03 19.77
CA ASN A 301 -17.79 -17.60 19.80
C ASN A 301 -18.28 -16.94 18.51
N LYS A 302 -18.80 -15.72 18.64
CA LYS A 302 -19.34 -14.95 17.52
C LYS A 302 -18.24 -14.32 16.67
N GLN A 303 -17.13 -13.96 17.30
CA GLN A 303 -15.99 -13.28 16.70
C GLN A 303 -14.83 -14.25 16.46
N ASP A 304 -14.17 -14.11 15.31
CA ASP A 304 -12.82 -14.63 15.14
C ASP A 304 -11.85 -13.94 16.10
N ILE A 305 -10.71 -14.57 16.38
CA ILE A 305 -9.60 -13.94 17.12
C ILE A 305 -8.36 -13.99 16.22
N LEU A 306 -7.83 -12.82 15.88
CA LEU A 306 -6.57 -12.67 15.15
C LEU A 306 -5.46 -12.40 16.17
N GLY A 307 -4.90 -13.50 16.67
CA GLY A 307 -3.85 -13.52 17.70
C GLY A 307 -2.43 -13.23 17.21
N ASP A 308 -1.44 -13.53 18.04
CA ASP A 308 -0.02 -13.30 17.79
C ASP A 308 0.52 -13.92 16.51
N VAL A 309 0.05 -15.12 16.15
CA VAL A 309 0.35 -15.77 14.87
C VAL A 309 0.02 -14.86 13.69
N PHE A 310 -1.04 -14.05 13.78
CA PHE A 310 -1.35 -13.01 12.80
C PHE A 310 -0.52 -11.74 13.06
N LEU A 311 -0.48 -11.26 14.30
CA LEU A 311 0.06 -9.96 14.67
C LEU A 311 1.57 -9.83 14.45
N LYS A 312 2.34 -10.92 14.49
CA LYS A 312 3.79 -10.89 14.19
C LYS A 312 4.11 -10.59 12.72
N HIS A 313 3.12 -10.73 11.83
CA HIS A 313 3.26 -10.40 10.40
C HIS A 313 2.77 -9.01 10.04
N VAL A 314 2.13 -8.32 10.99
CA VAL A 314 1.62 -6.97 10.79
C VAL A 314 2.21 -5.96 11.78
N TYR A 315 2.21 -4.70 11.40
CA TYR A 315 2.34 -3.58 12.32
C TYR A 315 0.95 -3.01 12.57
N VAL A 316 0.53 -2.96 13.84
CA VAL A 316 -0.83 -2.58 14.20
C VAL A 316 -0.83 -1.27 14.97
N VAL A 317 -1.75 -0.37 14.62
CA VAL A 317 -2.00 0.87 15.36
C VAL A 317 -3.40 0.83 15.93
N PHE A 318 -3.51 1.03 17.23
CA PHE A 318 -4.75 1.09 17.98
C PHE A 318 -5.02 2.54 18.37
N ASP A 319 -6.10 3.12 17.85
CA ASP A 319 -6.49 4.51 18.09
C ASP A 319 -7.77 4.55 18.95
N GLN A 320 -7.63 5.00 20.21
CA GLN A 320 -8.70 5.16 21.19
C GLN A 320 -9.27 6.59 21.21
N GLY A 321 -9.05 7.37 20.15
CA GLY A 321 -9.63 8.70 20.00
C GLY A 321 -11.16 8.69 19.91
N LYS A 322 -11.74 9.86 19.61
CA LYS A 322 -13.22 10.02 19.54
C LYS A 322 -13.91 9.04 18.58
N ASN A 323 -13.20 8.53 17.59
CA ASN A 323 -13.67 7.52 16.63
C ASN A 323 -12.70 6.33 16.63
N PRO A 324 -12.88 5.34 17.51
CA PRO A 324 -11.91 4.27 17.65
C PRO A 324 -11.73 3.46 16.37
N ARG A 325 -10.48 3.18 16.05
CA ARG A 325 -10.08 2.49 14.81
C ARG A 325 -8.79 1.71 15.02
N VAL A 326 -8.61 0.67 14.22
CA VAL A 326 -7.37 -0.12 14.16
C VAL A 326 -6.80 -0.03 12.75
N SER A 327 -5.49 0.07 12.63
CA SER A 327 -4.79 -0.14 11.36
C SER A 327 -3.91 -1.37 11.43
N ALA A 328 -3.81 -2.12 10.34
CA ALA A 328 -2.80 -3.16 10.14
C ALA A 328 -1.93 -2.86 8.90
N GLN A 329 -0.70 -3.37 8.88
CA GLN A 329 0.25 -3.23 7.76
C GLN A 329 1.15 -4.46 7.65
N LEU A 330 1.32 -5.05 6.46
CA LEU A 330 2.29 -6.15 6.25
C LEU A 330 3.75 -5.72 6.49
N ARG A 331 4.52 -6.61 7.12
CA ARG A 331 5.98 -6.48 7.29
C ARG A 331 6.74 -7.05 6.08
N PRO A 332 7.75 -6.35 5.51
CA PRO A 332 8.63 -6.94 4.51
C PRO A 332 9.45 -8.10 5.11
N VAL A 333 9.44 -9.26 4.47
CA VAL A 333 10.31 -10.39 4.86
C VAL A 333 11.70 -10.14 4.28
N LEU A 334 12.67 -9.81 5.14
CA LEU A 334 14.09 -9.87 4.79
C LEU A 334 14.52 -11.34 4.72
N THR A 335 14.83 -11.87 3.54
CA THR A 335 15.37 -13.24 3.39
C THR A 335 16.63 -13.26 2.55
N ILE A 336 17.70 -13.78 3.16
CA ILE A 336 19.00 -14.10 2.55
C ILE A 336 18.83 -15.31 1.60
N ILE A 337 19.44 -15.23 0.42
CA ILE A 337 19.26 -16.13 -0.73
C ILE A 337 20.20 -17.35 -0.63
N SER A 338 19.71 -18.58 -0.88
CA SER A 338 20.57 -19.69 -1.34
C SER A 338 19.84 -20.79 -2.14
N ASP A 339 20.64 -21.57 -2.87
CA ASP A 339 20.48 -22.20 -4.20
C ASP A 339 19.42 -23.29 -4.43
N TRP A 340 18.47 -23.52 -3.54
CA TRP A 340 17.51 -24.63 -3.70
C TRP A 340 16.34 -24.33 -4.68
N LEU A 341 16.02 -23.05 -4.92
CA LEU A 341 14.88 -22.66 -5.77
C LEU A 341 15.03 -22.94 -7.27
N LYS A 342 16.24 -23.22 -7.77
CA LYS A 342 16.53 -23.37 -9.21
C LYS A 342 15.88 -24.61 -9.84
N GLU A 343 15.63 -25.67 -9.08
CA GLU A 343 15.18 -26.96 -9.64
C GLU A 343 13.67 -27.19 -9.60
N TRP A 344 12.94 -26.35 -8.85
CA TRP A 344 11.52 -26.57 -8.58
C TRP A 344 10.59 -25.78 -9.52
N TRP A 345 10.95 -24.55 -9.90
CA TRP A 345 10.13 -23.70 -10.80
C TRP A 345 10.01 -24.21 -12.24
N ALA A 346 10.85 -25.18 -12.64
CA ALA A 346 10.83 -25.74 -13.99
C ALA A 346 9.61 -26.64 -14.28
N ARG A 347 8.78 -27.03 -13.29
CA ARG A 347 7.86 -28.17 -13.45
C ARG A 347 6.35 -27.92 -13.34
N HIS A 348 5.82 -26.84 -12.76
CA HIS A 348 4.36 -26.77 -12.53
C HIS A 348 3.74 -25.35 -12.55
N ARG A 349 2.88 -25.06 -13.54
CA ARG A 349 1.89 -23.94 -13.55
C ARG A 349 0.46 -24.50 -13.71
N PRO A 350 -0.53 -23.97 -12.96
CA PRO A 350 -1.91 -23.86 -13.46
C PRO A 350 -2.57 -22.48 -13.23
N GLU A 351 -3.65 -22.25 -13.98
CA GLU A 351 -4.32 -20.98 -14.31
C GLU A 351 -5.52 -20.60 -13.40
N GLY A 352 -5.80 -19.30 -13.26
CA GLY A 352 -7.00 -18.72 -12.61
C GLY A 352 -6.89 -17.19 -12.42
N PHE A 353 -7.91 -16.45 -12.86
CA PHE A 353 -7.93 -15.02 -13.24
C PHE A 353 -7.43 -13.98 -12.21
N SER A 354 -6.26 -13.42 -12.49
CA SER A 354 -5.91 -12.00 -12.36
C SER A 354 -5.65 -11.50 -13.79
N VAL A 355 -6.02 -10.27 -14.16
CA VAL A 355 -5.40 -9.66 -15.35
C VAL A 355 -3.98 -9.30 -14.93
N ARG A 356 -3.02 -10.21 -15.12
CA ARG A 356 -1.60 -9.83 -15.10
C ARG A 356 -1.39 -9.01 -16.37
N ALA A 357 -1.08 -7.73 -16.24
CA ALA A 357 -0.31 -7.09 -17.28
C ALA A 357 0.96 -7.93 -17.49
N HIS A 358 1.25 -8.29 -18.74
CA HIS A 358 2.46 -9.04 -19.03
C HIS A 358 3.66 -8.13 -18.81
N ARG A 359 4.21 -8.11 -17.58
CA ARG A 359 5.49 -7.47 -17.33
C ARG A 359 6.49 -8.10 -18.28
N ASN A 360 6.89 -7.35 -19.31
CA ASN A 360 7.93 -7.79 -20.22
C ASN A 360 9.23 -7.81 -19.41
N ALA A 361 9.52 -8.95 -18.82
CA ALA A 361 10.64 -9.09 -17.90
C ALA A 361 12.00 -8.98 -18.65
N LYS A 362 11.97 -8.96 -19.99
CA LYS A 362 13.11 -8.62 -20.88
C LYS A 362 13.23 -7.12 -21.17
N HIS A 363 12.20 -6.32 -20.83
CA HIS A 363 12.22 -4.88 -21.03
C HIS A 363 13.18 -4.25 -20.02
N ARG A 364 14.21 -3.59 -20.56
CA ARG A 364 15.05 -2.66 -19.82
C ARG A 364 14.53 -1.26 -20.13
N PRO A 365 14.40 -0.36 -19.14
CA PRO A 365 14.13 1.05 -19.41
C PRO A 365 15.00 1.51 -20.56
N HIS A 366 14.39 2.11 -21.57
CA HIS A 366 15.10 2.58 -22.75
C HIS A 366 14.84 4.07 -22.90
N GLY A 367 15.65 4.86 -22.19
CA GLY A 367 15.56 6.32 -22.16
C GLY A 367 15.38 6.99 -23.52
N PRO A 368 16.09 6.57 -24.59
CA PRO A 368 15.87 7.11 -25.93
C PRO A 368 14.45 6.93 -26.46
N SER A 369 13.81 5.79 -26.14
CA SER A 369 12.44 5.50 -26.57
C SER A 369 11.44 6.33 -25.77
N ALA A 370 11.65 6.47 -24.46
CA ALA A 370 10.82 7.31 -23.60
C ALA A 370 10.92 8.81 -23.99
N TYR A 371 12.11 9.26 -24.37
CA TYR A 371 12.30 10.62 -24.85
C TYR A 371 11.74 10.85 -26.26
N ALA A 372 11.93 9.90 -27.19
CA ALA A 372 11.27 9.91 -28.49
C ALA A 372 9.74 9.96 -28.34
N LYS A 373 9.17 9.21 -27.36
CA LYS A 373 7.75 9.28 -26.96
C LYS A 373 7.31 10.68 -26.59
N SER A 374 8.16 11.45 -25.96
CA SER A 374 7.82 12.81 -25.56
C SER A 374 7.97 13.80 -26.72
N ILE A 375 8.98 13.63 -27.59
CA ILE A 375 9.26 14.50 -28.75
C ILE A 375 8.09 14.60 -29.70
N LYS A 376 7.47 13.49 -30.12
CA LYS A 376 6.36 13.60 -31.08
C LYS A 376 4.99 13.82 -30.39
N LYS A 377 4.85 13.64 -29.05
CA LYS A 377 3.55 13.76 -28.30
C LYS A 377 3.21 15.23 -28.27
N TYR A 378 4.25 15.99 -28.04
CA TYR A 378 4.22 17.42 -27.93
C TYR A 378 4.83 18.15 -29.13
N LYS A 379 5.05 17.45 -30.27
CA LYS A 379 5.58 18.05 -31.52
C LYS A 379 6.86 18.90 -31.34
N ILE A 380 7.82 18.38 -30.58
CA ILE A 380 9.08 19.03 -30.26
C ILE A 380 9.93 19.22 -31.54
N GLY A 381 10.14 20.48 -31.92
CA GLY A 381 10.98 20.90 -33.05
C GLY A 381 12.49 20.89 -32.76
N ALA A 382 13.30 21.00 -33.81
CA ALA A 382 14.76 20.89 -33.73
C ALA A 382 15.42 22.06 -32.97
N THR A 383 16.38 21.72 -32.10
CA THR A 383 17.34 22.64 -31.46
C THR A 383 18.75 22.02 -31.46
N ASN A 384 19.75 22.78 -30.98
CA ASN A 384 21.11 22.27 -30.81
C ASN A 384 21.20 21.13 -29.77
N HIS A 385 20.18 20.96 -28.92
CA HIS A 385 20.14 20.02 -27.80
C HIS A 385 19.17 18.84 -28.01
N THR A 386 18.41 18.84 -29.10
CA THR A 386 17.52 17.72 -29.46
C THR A 386 18.18 16.86 -30.55
N PRO A 387 18.56 15.61 -30.26
CA PRO A 387 19.17 14.70 -31.24
C PRO A 387 18.15 14.07 -32.20
N PHE A 388 16.86 14.15 -31.85
CA PHE A 388 15.70 13.81 -32.65
C PHE A 388 14.80 15.05 -32.78
N PHE A 389 14.06 15.20 -33.88
CA PHE A 389 13.11 16.30 -34.06
C PHE A 389 11.89 15.85 -34.86
N PHE A 390 10.74 16.46 -34.59
CA PHE A 390 9.51 16.25 -35.35
C PHE A 390 9.54 17.09 -36.63
N ASP A 391 9.41 16.44 -37.79
CA ASP A 391 9.23 17.09 -39.09
C ASP A 391 7.72 17.23 -39.37
N GLU A 392 7.22 18.47 -39.36
CA GLU A 392 5.80 18.76 -39.59
C GLU A 392 5.31 18.36 -40.98
N VAL A 393 6.19 18.31 -41.98
CA VAL A 393 5.85 17.97 -43.38
C VAL A 393 5.70 16.45 -43.54
N MET A 394 6.48 15.67 -42.80
CA MET A 394 6.51 14.20 -42.91
C MET A 394 5.81 13.46 -41.77
N ALA A 395 5.35 14.17 -40.73
CA ALA A 395 4.70 13.61 -39.54
C ALA A 395 5.50 12.49 -38.82
N CYS A 396 6.84 12.55 -38.91
CA CYS A 396 7.74 11.53 -38.39
C CYS A 396 9.00 12.12 -37.72
N VAL A 397 9.74 11.28 -36.98
CA VAL A 397 10.96 11.65 -36.25
C VAL A 397 12.19 11.25 -37.07
N TRP A 398 13.11 12.18 -37.33
CA TRP A 398 14.33 11.96 -38.12
C TRP A 398 15.61 11.83 -37.28
N HIS A 399 16.61 11.09 -37.80
CA HIS A 399 17.95 10.92 -37.23
C HIS A 399 19.06 11.00 -38.31
N HIS A 400 20.29 11.38 -37.95
CA HIS A 400 21.47 11.23 -38.83
C HIS A 400 22.02 9.78 -38.77
N LYS A 401 22.21 9.12 -39.93
CA LYS A 401 22.54 7.68 -40.07
C LYS A 401 24.05 7.38 -40.03
N HIS A 402 24.45 6.33 -39.29
CA HIS A 402 25.43 5.31 -39.72
C HIS A 402 25.26 4.01 -38.90
N SER A 403 25.51 2.86 -39.54
CA SER A 403 25.18 1.51 -39.05
C SER A 403 26.38 0.75 -38.47
N LYS A 404 26.14 -0.16 -37.50
CA LYS A 404 26.56 -1.59 -37.49
C LYS A 404 26.09 -2.31 -36.21
N ARG A 405 25.73 -3.59 -36.38
CA ARG A 405 25.17 -4.54 -35.38
C ARG A 405 26.23 -5.12 -34.45
N THR A 406 25.84 -5.45 -33.21
CA THR A 406 26.50 -6.50 -32.40
C THR A 406 25.49 -7.14 -31.42
N LYS A 407 25.59 -8.45 -31.24
CA LYS A 407 24.81 -9.29 -30.30
C LYS A 407 25.39 -9.18 -28.89
N ILE A 408 24.60 -9.45 -27.83
CA ILE A 408 24.89 -10.39 -26.72
C ILE A 408 23.95 -10.20 -25.48
N HIS A 409 23.55 -11.36 -24.92
CA HIS A 409 23.03 -11.77 -23.59
C HIS A 409 21.83 -11.09 -22.89
N THR A 410 20.82 -11.94 -22.67
CA THR A 410 19.57 -11.77 -21.92
C THR A 410 19.75 -12.03 -20.42
N TYR A 411 19.21 -11.15 -19.57
CA TYR A 411 18.92 -11.42 -18.16
C TYR A 411 17.65 -10.69 -17.75
N THR A 412 16.86 -11.32 -16.90
CA THR A 412 15.45 -11.02 -16.61
C THR A 412 15.25 -10.92 -15.08
N PRO A 413 14.76 -9.79 -14.51
CA PRO A 413 14.50 -9.62 -13.07
C PRO A 413 13.19 -10.27 -12.55
N GLY A 414 13.17 -10.62 -11.27
CA GLY A 414 12.12 -11.39 -10.56
C GLY A 414 10.87 -10.62 -10.11
N GLU A 415 9.83 -11.38 -9.72
CA GLU A 415 8.46 -10.93 -9.38
C GLU A 415 8.26 -10.62 -7.89
N ALA A 416 7.31 -9.71 -7.66
CA ALA A 416 6.96 -8.99 -6.44
C ALA A 416 5.93 -9.72 -5.53
N CYS A 417 5.71 -9.15 -4.35
CA CYS A 417 4.63 -9.52 -3.43
C CYS A 417 3.24 -9.35 -4.07
N ALA A 418 2.31 -10.25 -3.74
CA ALA A 418 0.95 -10.24 -4.28
C ALA A 418 0.13 -9.01 -3.81
N PRO A 419 -0.67 -8.37 -4.68
CA PRO A 419 -1.43 -7.17 -4.34
C PRO A 419 -2.65 -7.44 -3.47
N LEU A 420 -2.99 -6.43 -2.66
CA LEU A 420 -4.16 -6.34 -1.78
C LEU A 420 -5.44 -6.18 -2.61
N VAL A 421 -6.48 -6.94 -2.27
CA VAL A 421 -7.79 -6.89 -2.95
C VAL A 421 -8.77 -6.07 -2.09
N ASP A 422 -9.27 -4.96 -2.62
CA ASP A 422 -10.39 -4.17 -2.07
C ASP A 422 -11.72 -4.70 -2.67
N LEU A 423 -12.74 -4.97 -1.85
CA LEU A 423 -13.95 -5.71 -2.23
C LEU A 423 -15.29 -5.04 -1.87
N ASP A 424 -15.39 -3.72 -1.64
CA ASP A 424 -16.73 -3.11 -1.65
C ASP A 424 -16.79 -1.64 -2.12
N SER A 425 -17.65 -1.45 -3.10
CA SER A 425 -18.08 -0.22 -3.76
C SER A 425 -19.11 0.54 -2.94
N ASP A 426 -19.20 1.86 -3.12
CA ASP A 426 -20.39 2.71 -2.91
C ASP A 426 -20.34 3.74 -1.76
N ASP A 427 -19.16 4.30 -1.46
CA ASP A 427 -19.05 5.54 -0.69
C ASP A 427 -18.64 6.76 -1.56
N GLY A 428 -18.54 6.61 -2.87
CA GLY A 428 -18.06 7.65 -3.79
C GLY A 428 -16.56 7.96 -3.65
N MET A 429 -15.79 7.07 -2.98
CA MET A 429 -14.35 7.15 -2.78
C MET A 429 -13.67 5.94 -3.45
N SER A 430 -13.23 6.11 -4.69
CA SER A 430 -12.52 5.03 -5.41
C SER A 430 -11.01 5.10 -5.19
N ILE A 431 -10.35 3.97 -4.92
CA ILE A 431 -8.90 3.80 -5.11
C ILE A 431 -8.70 2.82 -6.27
N VAL A 432 -7.98 3.26 -7.28
CA VAL A 432 -7.53 2.42 -8.38
C VAL A 432 -6.04 2.19 -8.22
N GLN A 433 -5.63 0.95 -7.95
CA GLN A 433 -4.20 0.63 -7.89
C GLN A 433 -3.60 0.81 -9.29
N ALA A 434 -2.47 1.50 -9.33
CA ALA A 434 -1.65 1.67 -10.51
C ALA A 434 -0.48 0.70 -10.42
N GLU A 435 -0.42 -0.23 -11.37
CA GLU A 435 0.70 -1.14 -11.51
C GLU A 435 1.81 -0.44 -12.29
N ASP A 436 3.03 -0.48 -11.74
CA ASP A 436 4.25 -0.14 -12.49
C ASP A 436 4.39 -1.14 -13.64
N ILE A 437 4.32 -0.62 -14.87
CA ILE A 437 4.61 -1.36 -16.08
C ILE A 437 5.95 -0.88 -16.63
N GLN A 438 6.79 -1.86 -16.99
CA GLN A 438 8.07 -1.62 -17.65
C GLN A 438 9.11 -0.82 -16.81
N ASN A 439 9.07 -0.90 -15.47
CA ASN A 439 10.00 -0.27 -14.51
C ASN A 439 9.96 1.26 -14.56
N ASP A 440 8.87 1.81 -14.05
CA ASP A 440 8.52 3.22 -14.02
C ASP A 440 8.35 3.84 -15.42
N SER A 441 8.12 3.03 -16.47
CA SER A 441 7.98 3.56 -17.84
C SER A 441 6.54 3.99 -18.18
N GLU A 442 5.55 3.31 -17.60
CA GLU A 442 4.13 3.65 -17.63
C GLU A 442 3.41 3.07 -16.39
N TYR A 443 2.28 3.66 -15.99
CA TYR A 443 1.51 3.22 -14.81
C TYR A 443 0.10 2.82 -15.24
N ALA A 444 -0.17 1.53 -15.27
CA ALA A 444 -1.42 1.01 -15.82
C ALA A 444 -2.42 0.62 -14.72
N CYS A 445 -3.70 0.86 -14.99
CA CYS A 445 -4.80 0.72 -14.06
C CYS A 445 -5.87 -0.23 -14.63
N PRO A 446 -6.48 -1.11 -13.81
CA PRO A 446 -7.56 -1.97 -14.27
C PRO A 446 -8.85 -1.17 -14.51
N VAL A 447 -9.47 -1.38 -15.67
CA VAL A 447 -10.77 -0.77 -16.05
C VAL A 447 -11.67 -1.84 -16.65
N THR A 448 -12.88 -1.99 -16.12
CA THR A 448 -13.85 -2.98 -16.62
C THR A 448 -14.87 -2.33 -17.54
N ILE A 449 -15.07 -2.88 -18.74
CA ILE A 449 -15.98 -2.35 -19.76
C ILE A 449 -17.03 -3.39 -20.13
N GLY A 450 -18.30 -2.98 -20.14
CA GLY A 450 -19.42 -3.77 -20.65
C GLY A 450 -20.20 -4.60 -19.63
N THR A 451 -21.20 -5.33 -20.14
CA THR A 451 -22.09 -6.20 -19.34
C THR A 451 -22.39 -7.53 -20.07
N PRO A 452 -21.80 -8.67 -19.65
CA PRO A 452 -20.82 -8.81 -18.58
C PRO A 452 -19.53 -8.05 -18.91
N GLY A 453 -18.87 -7.52 -17.89
CA GLY A 453 -17.70 -6.69 -18.06
C GLY A 453 -16.44 -7.48 -18.41
N VAL A 454 -15.57 -6.87 -19.22
CA VAL A 454 -14.19 -7.33 -19.49
C VAL A 454 -13.23 -6.32 -18.86
N THR A 455 -12.28 -6.78 -18.06
CA THR A 455 -11.25 -5.92 -17.47
C THR A 455 -10.05 -5.82 -18.40
N LEU A 456 -9.66 -4.58 -18.71
CA LEU A 456 -8.48 -4.22 -19.49
C LEU A 456 -7.53 -3.42 -18.59
N THR A 457 -6.23 -3.50 -18.84
CA THR A 457 -5.23 -2.74 -18.10
C THR A 457 -4.82 -1.51 -18.91
N LEU A 458 -5.19 -0.31 -18.48
CA LEU A 458 -5.07 0.92 -19.27
C LEU A 458 -4.06 1.91 -18.68
N ASP A 459 -3.31 2.59 -19.53
CA ASP A 459 -2.45 3.73 -19.14
C ASP A 459 -3.33 4.95 -18.81
N PHE A 460 -3.23 5.50 -17.60
CA PHE A 460 -3.98 6.70 -17.21
C PHE A 460 -3.15 7.94 -17.55
N ASP A 461 -3.62 8.74 -18.51
CA ASP A 461 -2.82 9.80 -19.13
C ASP A 461 -3.46 11.19 -18.90
N THR A 462 -2.90 11.97 -17.98
CA THR A 462 -3.32 13.37 -17.76
C THR A 462 -2.87 14.33 -18.87
N GLY A 463 -2.13 13.85 -19.87
CA GLY A 463 -1.71 14.59 -21.07
C GLY A 463 -2.59 14.37 -22.30
N SER A 464 -3.66 13.55 -22.23
CA SER A 464 -4.62 13.34 -23.33
C SER A 464 -6.07 13.13 -22.84
N SER A 465 -7.04 13.06 -23.75
CA SER A 465 -8.48 13.03 -23.43
C SER A 465 -9.28 11.95 -24.15
N ASP A 466 -8.60 11.00 -24.77
CA ASP A 466 -9.22 9.89 -25.48
C ASP A 466 -9.26 8.67 -24.57
N PHE A 467 -10.36 7.92 -24.60
CA PHE A 467 -10.48 6.67 -23.87
C PHE A 467 -10.63 5.54 -24.87
N TRP A 468 -9.50 4.98 -25.27
CA TRP A 468 -9.44 3.94 -26.29
C TRP A 468 -8.90 2.62 -25.76
N VAL A 469 -9.36 1.54 -26.39
CA VAL A 469 -9.01 0.17 -25.99
C VAL A 469 -8.69 -0.71 -27.18
N TRP A 470 -7.90 -1.75 -26.93
CA TRP A 470 -7.76 -2.87 -27.84
C TRP A 470 -9.11 -3.53 -28.06
N SER A 471 -9.53 -3.61 -29.32
CA SER A 471 -10.84 -4.14 -29.68
C SER A 471 -10.73 -5.42 -30.51
N SER A 472 -11.77 -6.26 -30.46
CA SER A 472 -11.95 -7.36 -31.42
C SER A 472 -12.06 -6.90 -32.87
N GLU A 473 -12.20 -5.60 -33.12
CA GLU A 473 -12.17 -5.02 -34.47
C GLU A 473 -10.77 -4.84 -35.04
N PHE A 474 -9.75 -4.85 -34.18
CA PHE A 474 -8.37 -4.88 -34.62
C PHE A 474 -8.04 -6.27 -35.16
N ARG A 475 -7.78 -6.35 -36.47
CA ARG A 475 -7.42 -7.62 -37.14
C ARG A 475 -5.97 -8.01 -36.82
N ALA A 476 -5.76 -8.55 -35.63
CA ALA A 476 -4.48 -9.03 -35.15
C ALA A 476 -4.30 -10.54 -35.33
N THR A 477 -3.06 -10.98 -35.54
CA THR A 477 -2.68 -12.39 -35.40
C THR A 477 -2.67 -12.80 -33.93
N ARG A 478 -2.79 -14.11 -33.65
CA ARG A 478 -2.72 -14.63 -32.28
C ARG A 478 -1.43 -14.25 -31.55
N ALA A 479 -0.32 -14.13 -32.26
CA ALA A 479 0.96 -13.69 -31.70
C ALA A 479 0.97 -12.20 -31.32
N GLN A 480 0.22 -11.36 -32.04
CA GLN A 480 0.09 -9.93 -31.73
C GLN A 480 -0.84 -9.66 -30.55
N LEU A 481 -1.77 -10.57 -30.25
CA LEU A 481 -2.69 -10.51 -29.11
C LEU A 481 -2.13 -11.20 -27.86
N GLU A 482 -0.94 -11.79 -27.93
CA GLU A 482 -0.36 -12.54 -26.81
C GLU A 482 -0.05 -11.59 -25.65
N GLY A 483 -0.83 -11.71 -24.58
CA GLY A 483 -0.68 -10.93 -23.36
C GLY A 483 -1.50 -9.65 -23.26
N HIS A 484 -2.38 -9.40 -24.24
CA HIS A 484 -3.35 -8.30 -24.20
C HIS A 484 -4.77 -8.80 -24.00
N GLN A 485 -5.57 -8.03 -23.26
CA GLN A 485 -7.02 -8.20 -23.23
C GLN A 485 -7.65 -7.35 -24.33
N ILE A 486 -8.66 -7.93 -25.00
CA ILE A 486 -9.41 -7.23 -26.04
C ILE A 486 -10.88 -7.09 -25.64
N TYR A 487 -11.41 -5.89 -25.85
CA TYR A 487 -12.82 -5.62 -25.66
C TYR A 487 -13.62 -5.98 -26.93
N ASN A 488 -14.64 -6.82 -26.77
CA ASN A 488 -15.57 -7.16 -27.86
C ASN A 488 -16.95 -6.53 -27.58
N PRO A 489 -17.36 -5.48 -28.32
CA PRO A 489 -18.64 -4.80 -28.10
C PRO A 489 -19.85 -5.72 -28.29
N ASP A 490 -19.79 -6.70 -29.19
CA ASP A 490 -20.93 -7.58 -29.49
C ASP A 490 -21.23 -8.56 -28.33
N LYS A 491 -20.31 -8.67 -27.36
CA LYS A 491 -20.50 -9.49 -26.14
C LYS A 491 -21.07 -8.69 -24.97
N SER A 492 -21.16 -7.36 -25.09
CA SER A 492 -21.71 -6.49 -24.04
C SER A 492 -23.17 -6.15 -24.32
N ARG A 493 -24.05 -6.46 -23.37
CA ARG A 493 -25.48 -6.09 -23.42
C ARG A 493 -25.74 -4.60 -23.25
N THR A 494 -24.74 -3.84 -22.79
CA THR A 494 -24.83 -2.40 -22.55
C THR A 494 -24.08 -1.57 -23.60
N ALA A 495 -23.43 -2.23 -24.57
CA ALA A 495 -22.78 -1.56 -25.68
C ALA A 495 -23.81 -0.98 -26.67
N GLU A 496 -23.62 0.29 -27.02
CA GLU A 496 -24.40 1.02 -28.01
C GLU A 496 -23.43 1.61 -29.03
N ARG A 497 -23.52 1.19 -30.29
CA ARG A 497 -22.73 1.79 -31.38
C ARG A 497 -23.08 3.26 -31.50
N LEU A 498 -22.07 4.11 -31.73
CA LEU A 498 -22.26 5.52 -32.04
C LEU A 498 -22.07 5.72 -33.57
N PRO A 499 -23.13 5.62 -34.39
CA PRO A 499 -22.96 5.51 -35.84
C PRO A 499 -22.35 6.77 -36.45
N GLY A 500 -21.36 6.59 -37.32
CA GLY A 500 -20.64 7.70 -37.95
C GLY A 500 -19.58 8.36 -37.07
N ALA A 501 -19.46 7.98 -35.80
CA ALA A 501 -18.39 8.46 -34.93
C ALA A 501 -17.08 7.71 -35.19
N THR A 502 -16.00 8.46 -35.35
CA THR A 502 -14.64 7.93 -35.56
C THR A 502 -13.64 8.70 -34.74
N TRP A 503 -12.54 8.05 -34.37
CA TRP A 503 -11.44 8.67 -33.65
C TRP A 503 -10.13 8.31 -34.33
N LYS A 504 -9.16 9.21 -34.21
CA LYS A 504 -7.81 8.97 -34.68
C LYS A 504 -6.87 9.79 -33.83
N ILE A 505 -6.05 9.08 -33.07
CA ILE A 505 -5.01 9.67 -32.26
C ILE A 505 -3.65 9.26 -32.79
N SER A 506 -2.69 10.15 -32.61
CA SER A 506 -1.28 9.85 -32.82
C SER A 506 -0.56 10.34 -31.60
N TYR A 507 0.09 9.41 -30.90
CA TYR A 507 0.88 9.71 -29.74
C TYR A 507 2.29 10.05 -30.16
N GLY A 508 3.05 10.41 -29.14
CA GLY A 508 4.36 10.93 -29.36
C GLY A 508 5.50 10.00 -29.60
N ASP A 509 5.33 8.74 -29.31
CA ASP A 509 6.27 7.69 -29.69
C ASP A 509 6.17 7.35 -31.17
N GLY A 510 5.23 7.98 -31.88
CA GLY A 510 4.87 7.59 -33.22
C GLY A 510 3.86 6.47 -33.27
N SER A 511 3.41 6.00 -32.09
CA SER A 511 2.28 5.13 -32.05
C SER A 511 1.02 5.86 -32.50
N SER A 512 0.13 5.12 -33.14
CA SER A 512 -1.16 5.67 -33.54
C SER A 512 -2.23 4.63 -33.38
N ALA A 513 -3.41 5.10 -33.02
CA ALA A 513 -4.58 4.27 -32.87
C ALA A 513 -5.77 4.99 -33.50
N SER A 514 -6.66 4.23 -34.11
CA SER A 514 -7.88 4.79 -34.71
C SER A 514 -8.93 3.71 -34.89
N GLY A 515 -10.18 4.15 -34.98
CA GLY A 515 -11.31 3.28 -35.24
C GLY A 515 -12.64 3.99 -35.04
N ASP A 516 -13.62 3.25 -34.56
CA ASP A 516 -14.96 3.74 -34.29
C ASP A 516 -15.23 3.85 -32.78
N VAL A 517 -16.41 4.34 -32.43
CA VAL A 517 -16.76 4.67 -31.05
C VAL A 517 -18.06 3.98 -30.67
N ILE A 518 -18.11 3.51 -29.43
CA ILE A 518 -19.33 3.03 -28.79
C ILE A 518 -19.59 3.81 -27.51
N LEU A 519 -20.80 3.69 -26.98
CA LEU A 519 -21.11 3.99 -25.60
C LEU A 519 -21.26 2.68 -24.83
N ASP A 520 -20.64 2.54 -23.67
CA ASP A 520 -20.86 1.40 -22.79
C ASP A 520 -20.79 1.80 -21.30
N THR A 521 -21.09 0.85 -20.43
CA THR A 521 -20.84 0.92 -19.00
C THR A 521 -19.37 0.65 -18.72
N VAL A 522 -18.75 1.51 -17.93
CA VAL A 522 -17.33 1.45 -17.56
C VAL A 522 -17.21 1.51 -16.04
N MET A 523 -16.41 0.62 -15.47
CA MET A 523 -16.05 0.59 -14.06
C MET A 523 -14.59 1.00 -13.88
N ILE A 524 -14.35 1.99 -13.03
CA ILE A 524 -12.99 2.44 -12.64
C ILE A 524 -12.90 2.36 -11.12
N GLY A 525 -12.16 1.37 -10.62
CA GLY A 525 -12.31 0.91 -9.24
C GLY A 525 -13.77 0.52 -8.99
N ASP A 526 -14.43 1.19 -8.06
CA ASP A 526 -15.84 0.99 -7.75
C ASP A 526 -16.83 1.92 -8.47
N ILE A 527 -16.34 2.92 -9.22
CA ILE A 527 -17.18 3.91 -9.88
C ILE A 527 -17.75 3.37 -11.18
N LYS A 528 -19.09 3.34 -11.29
CA LYS A 528 -19.82 2.88 -12.47
C LYS A 528 -20.29 4.04 -13.36
N ILE A 529 -19.52 4.34 -14.40
CA ILE A 529 -19.88 5.31 -15.42
C ILE A 529 -20.80 4.67 -16.44
N LYS A 530 -22.00 5.22 -16.64
CA LYS A 530 -22.92 4.76 -17.69
C LYS A 530 -22.67 5.54 -18.98
N ARG A 531 -22.86 4.87 -20.13
CA ARG A 531 -22.77 5.48 -21.47
C ARG A 531 -21.46 6.27 -21.69
N GLN A 532 -20.34 5.77 -21.18
CA GLN A 532 -19.02 6.32 -21.46
C GLN A 532 -18.67 6.01 -22.91
N ALA A 533 -18.15 7.02 -23.63
CA ALA A 533 -17.55 6.79 -24.94
C ALA A 533 -16.29 5.92 -24.79
N VAL A 534 -16.29 4.77 -25.46
CA VAL A 534 -15.15 3.85 -25.56
C VAL A 534 -14.75 3.79 -27.02
N GLU A 535 -13.53 4.22 -27.28
CA GLU A 535 -12.94 4.32 -28.61
C GLU A 535 -12.28 2.98 -28.99
N LEU A 536 -12.87 2.27 -29.94
CA LEU A 536 -12.44 0.92 -30.31
C LEU A 536 -11.32 0.99 -31.34
N SER A 537 -10.20 0.32 -31.08
CA SER A 537 -9.12 0.28 -32.06
C SER A 537 -9.44 -0.66 -33.22
N ARG A 538 -9.43 -0.11 -34.44
CA ARG A 538 -9.38 -0.86 -35.72
C ARG A 538 -7.97 -0.94 -36.28
N HIS A 539 -7.16 0.07 -35.96
CA HIS A 539 -5.78 0.17 -36.36
C HIS A 539 -4.94 0.54 -35.13
N LEU A 540 -3.88 -0.22 -34.90
CA LEU A 540 -2.83 0.04 -33.92
C LEU A 540 -1.49 -0.02 -34.64
N SER A 541 -0.57 0.87 -34.29
CA SER A 541 0.81 0.81 -34.79
C SER A 541 1.64 -0.24 -34.04
N ASP A 542 2.80 -0.59 -34.59
CA ASP A 542 3.70 -1.63 -34.06
C ASP A 542 4.22 -1.34 -32.64
N GLU A 543 4.23 -0.08 -32.21
CA GLU A 543 4.64 0.34 -30.87
C GLU A 543 3.68 -0.20 -29.80
N PHE A 544 2.36 -0.14 -30.05
CA PHE A 544 1.36 -0.70 -29.14
C PHE A 544 1.50 -2.22 -29.04
N LEU A 545 1.84 -2.89 -30.15
CA LEU A 545 2.07 -4.34 -30.17
C LEU A 545 3.28 -4.80 -29.34
N LYS A 546 4.08 -3.86 -28.83
CA LYS A 546 5.26 -4.12 -27.98
C LYS A 546 5.09 -3.58 -26.55
N GLY A 547 4.01 -2.85 -26.28
CA GLY A 547 3.70 -2.20 -25.00
C GLY A 547 3.04 -3.15 -23.98
N GLY A 548 2.81 -2.66 -22.76
CA GLY A 548 2.26 -3.46 -21.66
C GLY A 548 0.80 -3.18 -21.29
N SER A 549 0.17 -2.15 -21.90
CA SER A 549 -1.22 -1.75 -21.66
C SER A 549 -2.15 -2.13 -22.82
N ASP A 550 -3.43 -2.36 -22.47
CA ASP A 550 -4.54 -2.74 -23.36
C ASP A 550 -5.28 -1.51 -23.94
N GLY A 551 -4.70 -0.32 -23.79
CA GLY A 551 -5.30 0.95 -24.18
C GLY A 551 -4.89 2.09 -23.25
N LEU A 552 -5.58 3.21 -23.37
CA LEU A 552 -5.30 4.42 -22.63
C LEU A 552 -6.61 5.09 -22.18
N LEU A 553 -6.57 5.70 -21.01
CA LEU A 553 -7.65 6.47 -20.42
C LEU A 553 -7.20 7.91 -20.18
N GLY A 554 -7.65 8.81 -21.05
CA GLY A 554 -7.34 10.24 -20.97
C GLY A 554 -8.01 10.95 -19.80
N LEU A 555 -7.21 11.69 -19.03
CA LEU A 555 -7.61 12.49 -17.87
C LEU A 555 -7.33 13.99 -18.03
N ALA A 556 -6.88 14.44 -19.21
CA ALA A 556 -6.86 15.86 -19.57
C ALA A 556 -8.28 16.38 -19.87
N PHE A 557 -8.40 17.67 -20.20
CA PHE A 557 -9.72 18.27 -20.41
C PHE A 557 -10.35 17.82 -21.74
N PRO A 558 -11.66 17.51 -21.76
CA PRO A 558 -12.40 16.98 -22.92
C PRO A 558 -12.16 17.70 -24.26
N LYS A 559 -11.78 18.97 -24.21
CA LYS A 559 -11.34 19.79 -25.36
C LYS A 559 -10.32 19.09 -26.27
N LEU A 560 -9.50 18.18 -25.73
CA LEU A 560 -8.51 17.44 -26.51
C LEU A 560 -9.02 16.14 -27.14
N ASN A 561 -10.22 15.66 -26.78
CA ASN A 561 -10.74 14.39 -27.27
C ASN A 561 -10.88 14.40 -28.81
N THR A 562 -10.40 13.35 -29.48
CA THR A 562 -10.27 13.33 -30.94
C THR A 562 -11.49 12.81 -31.69
N VAL A 563 -12.56 12.40 -30.99
CA VAL A 563 -13.75 11.85 -31.63
C VAL A 563 -14.43 12.88 -32.54
N GLN A 564 -14.74 12.45 -33.76
CA GLN A 564 -15.46 13.20 -34.78
C GLN A 564 -16.73 12.46 -35.18
N PRO A 565 -17.80 13.14 -35.63
CA PRO A 565 -17.92 14.59 -35.77
C PRO A 565 -18.24 15.32 -34.45
N TYR A 566 -18.55 14.58 -33.38
CA TYR A 566 -18.89 15.14 -32.08
C TYR A 566 -17.90 14.67 -31.02
N GLN A 567 -17.18 15.64 -30.46
CA GLN A 567 -16.26 15.42 -29.35
C GLN A 567 -16.96 14.72 -28.17
N GLN A 568 -16.28 13.75 -27.56
CA GLN A 568 -16.80 12.98 -26.42
C GLN A 568 -16.20 13.46 -25.09
N LYS A 569 -16.85 13.06 -24.00
CA LYS A 569 -16.46 13.38 -22.64
C LYS A 569 -15.45 12.38 -22.10
N THR A 570 -14.49 12.85 -21.31
CA THR A 570 -13.57 11.97 -20.59
C THR A 570 -14.28 11.23 -19.46
N PRO A 571 -13.73 10.11 -18.96
CA PRO A 571 -14.28 9.42 -17.80
C PRO A 571 -14.45 10.33 -16.59
N MET A 572 -13.46 11.17 -16.26
CA MET A 572 -13.58 12.10 -15.13
C MET A 572 -14.75 13.08 -15.31
N GLN A 573 -14.95 13.64 -16.51
CA GLN A 573 -16.09 14.53 -16.75
C GLN A 573 -17.43 13.79 -16.58
N ASN A 574 -17.55 12.58 -17.11
CA ASN A 574 -18.76 11.79 -16.95
C ASN A 574 -19.00 11.38 -15.48
N MET A 575 -17.94 11.10 -14.70
CA MET A 575 -18.06 10.87 -13.26
C MET A 575 -18.69 12.08 -12.55
N VAL A 576 -18.21 13.29 -12.84
CA VAL A 576 -18.71 14.53 -12.25
C VAL A 576 -20.17 14.78 -12.65
N GLU A 577 -20.48 14.73 -13.95
CA GLU A 577 -21.83 15.04 -14.44
C GLU A 577 -22.88 14.01 -14.03
N GLN A 578 -22.49 12.75 -13.84
CA GLN A 578 -23.38 11.70 -13.36
C GLN A 578 -23.48 11.67 -11.82
N GLY A 579 -22.77 12.55 -11.11
CA GLY A 579 -22.79 12.62 -9.64
C GLY A 579 -22.17 11.38 -8.98
N LEU A 580 -21.17 10.77 -9.63
CA LEU A 580 -20.54 9.51 -9.18
C LEU A 580 -19.34 9.73 -8.24
N VAL A 581 -18.89 10.97 -8.12
CA VAL A 581 -17.78 11.39 -7.25
C VAL A 581 -18.26 12.48 -6.31
N LYS A 582 -17.77 12.48 -5.06
CA LYS A 582 -18.17 13.50 -4.06
C LYS A 582 -17.68 14.89 -4.43
N GLU A 583 -16.44 14.98 -4.89
CA GLU A 583 -15.80 16.21 -5.33
C GLU A 583 -15.31 16.03 -6.78
N PRO A 584 -15.25 17.09 -7.60
CA PRO A 584 -14.79 17.02 -8.99
C PRO A 584 -13.27 16.92 -9.09
N ILE A 585 -12.66 16.03 -8.30
CA ILE A 585 -11.22 15.88 -8.16
C ILE A 585 -10.79 14.43 -8.37
N PHE A 586 -9.57 14.25 -8.84
CA PHE A 586 -8.85 12.98 -8.73
C PHE A 586 -7.44 13.25 -8.19
N SER A 587 -6.82 12.24 -7.58
CA SER A 587 -5.46 12.38 -7.05
C SER A 587 -4.55 11.25 -7.49
N VAL A 588 -3.25 11.54 -7.52
CA VAL A 588 -2.24 10.64 -8.06
C VAL A 588 -1.11 10.46 -7.06
N LYS A 589 -0.86 9.19 -6.75
CA LYS A 589 0.35 8.75 -6.07
C LYS A 589 1.05 7.69 -6.90
N LEU A 590 2.13 8.04 -7.58
CA LEU A 590 3.00 7.07 -8.24
C LEU A 590 4.13 6.69 -7.28
N ASP A 591 4.58 5.43 -7.32
CA ASP A 591 5.71 4.92 -6.53
C ASP A 591 6.77 4.35 -7.49
N LYS A 592 8.03 4.36 -7.04
CA LYS A 592 9.20 3.79 -7.72
C LYS A 592 9.37 2.33 -7.32
N HIS A 593 9.46 1.42 -8.29
CA HIS A 593 9.76 -0.01 -8.07
C HIS A 593 8.80 -0.78 -7.13
N ASP A 594 7.62 -0.23 -6.83
CA ASP A 594 6.59 -0.87 -6.03
C ASP A 594 5.21 -0.61 -6.66
N SER A 595 4.40 -1.65 -6.76
CA SER A 595 3.00 -1.65 -7.22
C SER A 595 2.02 -0.99 -6.23
N ARG A 596 2.47 0.03 -5.49
CA ARG A 596 1.68 0.81 -4.51
C ARG A 596 1.22 2.16 -5.08
N GLY A 597 1.46 2.39 -6.36
CA GLY A 597 0.91 3.53 -7.06
C GLY A 597 -0.62 3.46 -7.02
N TYR A 598 -1.31 4.59 -6.98
CA TYR A 598 -2.76 4.63 -7.09
C TYR A 598 -3.27 5.96 -7.61
N TYR A 599 -4.46 5.89 -8.20
CA TYR A 599 -5.34 7.02 -8.47
C TYR A 599 -6.50 6.99 -7.47
N THR A 600 -6.96 8.16 -7.01
CA THR A 600 -8.25 8.28 -6.32
C THR A 600 -9.19 9.16 -7.13
N PHE A 601 -10.48 8.90 -7.03
CA PHE A 601 -11.52 9.73 -7.65
C PHE A 601 -12.51 10.18 -6.57
N GLY A 602 -12.85 11.47 -6.57
CA GLY A 602 -13.84 12.05 -5.68
C GLY A 602 -13.34 12.57 -4.34
N TYR A 603 -12.06 12.39 -4.00
CA TYR A 603 -11.50 12.85 -2.73
C TYR A 603 -9.97 12.96 -2.73
N ILE A 604 -9.48 13.72 -1.74
CA ILE A 604 -8.08 13.82 -1.38
C ILE A 604 -7.80 12.77 -0.30
N ASN A 605 -6.80 11.92 -0.51
CA ASN A 605 -6.36 11.01 0.52
C ASN A 605 -5.56 11.78 1.59
N GLU A 606 -6.19 12.09 2.72
CA GLU A 606 -5.57 12.80 3.85
C GLU A 606 -4.54 11.96 4.62
N HIS A 607 -4.40 10.67 4.29
CA HIS A 607 -3.56 9.71 5.01
C HIS A 607 -2.24 9.39 4.29
N ILE A 608 -1.81 10.29 3.39
CA ILE A 608 -0.48 10.24 2.77
C ILE A 608 0.56 10.88 3.68
N HIS A 609 1.75 10.28 3.74
CA HIS A 609 2.90 10.99 4.29
C HIS A 609 3.43 11.95 3.24
N ALA A 610 2.97 13.20 3.30
CA ALA A 610 3.39 14.26 2.41
C ALA A 610 3.41 15.60 3.16
N SER A 611 4.03 16.61 2.58
CA SER A 611 3.88 17.99 3.05
C SER A 611 2.43 18.47 2.91
N GLN A 612 2.14 19.69 3.39
CA GLN A 612 0.91 20.36 3.00
C GLN A 612 0.75 20.44 1.47
N LEU A 613 -0.49 20.41 1.00
CA LEU A 613 -0.84 20.64 -0.41
C LEU A 613 -0.71 22.12 -0.75
N TYR A 614 0.03 22.40 -1.81
CA TYR A 614 0.15 23.73 -2.38
C TYR A 614 -0.64 23.83 -3.69
N TRP A 615 -1.59 24.74 -3.72
CA TRP A 615 -2.55 24.85 -4.81
C TRP A 615 -2.17 25.93 -5.83
N ARG A 616 -2.31 25.60 -7.11
CA ARG A 616 -2.14 26.54 -8.21
C ARG A 616 -3.25 26.39 -9.24
N GLU A 617 -3.78 27.51 -9.71
CA GLU A 617 -4.73 27.56 -10.82
C GLU A 617 -4.12 26.98 -12.09
N VAL A 618 -4.95 26.24 -12.84
CA VAL A 618 -4.59 25.66 -14.14
C VAL A 618 -4.81 26.68 -15.24
N ILE A 619 -3.89 26.72 -16.20
CA ILE A 619 -4.03 27.47 -17.45
C ILE A 619 -4.79 26.56 -18.42
N THR A 620 -6.12 26.69 -18.46
CA THR A 620 -7.01 25.72 -19.14
C THR A 620 -7.10 25.90 -20.66
N ASP A 621 -6.46 26.92 -21.23
CA ASP A 621 -6.66 27.34 -22.63
C ASP A 621 -6.33 26.25 -23.66
N ASN A 622 -5.36 25.39 -23.39
CA ASN A 622 -4.95 24.30 -24.27
C ASN A 622 -5.58 22.94 -23.93
N GLY A 623 -6.43 22.87 -22.90
CA GLY A 623 -7.04 21.62 -22.45
C GLY A 623 -6.09 20.66 -21.70
N LEU A 624 -4.91 21.13 -21.28
CA LEU A 624 -3.96 20.37 -20.46
C LEU A 624 -3.96 20.85 -19.00
N TRP A 625 -3.40 20.03 -18.12
CA TRP A 625 -3.11 20.37 -16.73
C TRP A 625 -1.85 21.25 -16.63
N GLU A 626 -1.90 22.44 -17.23
CA GLU A 626 -0.80 23.40 -17.31
C GLU A 626 -0.78 24.37 -16.12
N VAL A 627 0.39 24.62 -15.55
CA VAL A 627 0.60 25.54 -14.43
C VAL A 627 1.84 26.41 -14.65
N ALA A 628 1.89 27.58 -14.01
CA ALA A 628 3.10 28.40 -13.98
C ALA A 628 4.28 27.61 -13.35
N SER A 629 5.46 27.67 -13.96
CA SER A 629 6.69 27.02 -13.46
C SER A 629 7.92 27.93 -13.68
N PRO A 630 7.98 29.09 -13.00
CA PRO A 630 9.02 30.09 -13.27
C PRO A 630 10.40 29.74 -12.70
N TYR A 631 10.53 28.69 -11.88
CA TYR A 631 11.77 28.39 -11.17
C TYR A 631 12.21 26.94 -11.36
N VAL A 632 13.52 26.73 -11.34
CA VAL A 632 14.12 25.40 -11.16
C VAL A 632 15.31 25.54 -10.21
N LYS A 633 15.52 24.55 -9.34
CA LYS A 633 16.69 24.50 -8.47
C LYS A 633 17.61 23.38 -8.92
N ILE A 634 18.88 23.73 -9.17
CA ILE A 634 19.94 22.79 -9.53
C ILE A 634 21.09 23.02 -8.55
N GLY A 635 21.37 21.98 -7.75
CA GLY A 635 22.32 22.06 -6.63
C GLY A 635 21.82 23.04 -5.56
N SER A 636 22.64 24.04 -5.26
CA SER A 636 22.30 25.12 -4.32
C SER A 636 21.63 26.32 -5.00
N LYS A 637 21.68 26.44 -6.33
CA LYS A 637 21.24 27.61 -7.08
C LYS A 637 19.80 27.46 -7.59
N ILE A 638 19.00 28.49 -7.40
CA ILE A 638 17.68 28.65 -8.03
C ILE A 638 17.86 29.49 -9.29
N TYR A 639 17.33 29.01 -10.41
CA TYR A 639 17.31 29.69 -11.69
C TYR A 639 15.90 30.24 -11.92
N ASP A 640 15.81 31.55 -12.19
CA ASP A 640 14.58 32.21 -12.62
C ASP A 640 14.48 32.09 -14.15
N ARG A 641 13.42 31.41 -14.60
CA ARG A 641 13.13 31.12 -16.02
C ARG A 641 12.06 32.05 -16.58
N GLY A 642 11.67 33.06 -15.80
CA GLY A 642 10.64 34.03 -16.15
C GLY A 642 9.22 33.54 -15.86
N ARG A 643 8.32 34.49 -15.59
CA ARG A 643 6.90 34.22 -15.29
C ARG A 643 6.13 33.58 -16.44
N SER A 644 6.65 33.67 -17.66
CA SER A 644 6.06 33.07 -18.85
C SER A 644 6.36 31.58 -18.98
N ASN A 645 7.30 31.02 -18.20
CA ASN A 645 7.54 29.59 -18.25
C ASN A 645 6.46 28.83 -17.47
N THR A 646 5.91 27.81 -18.12
CA THR A 646 4.86 26.95 -17.59
C THR A 646 5.27 25.48 -17.73
N ALA A 647 4.55 24.61 -17.03
CA ALA A 647 4.74 23.17 -17.09
C ALA A 647 3.39 22.47 -17.11
N ILE A 648 3.29 21.36 -17.85
CA ILE A 648 2.17 20.43 -17.74
C ILE A 648 2.52 19.29 -16.79
N ILE A 649 1.51 18.84 -16.05
CA ILE A 649 1.64 17.73 -15.11
C ILE A 649 1.05 16.47 -15.76
N ASP A 650 1.91 15.57 -16.23
CA ASP A 650 1.54 14.52 -17.19
C ASP A 650 1.93 13.10 -16.73
N THR A 651 0.95 12.30 -16.32
CA THR A 651 1.14 10.88 -15.94
C THR A 651 1.37 9.96 -17.13
N GLY A 652 1.09 10.40 -18.36
CA GLY A 652 1.36 9.61 -19.57
C GLY A 652 2.71 9.94 -20.21
N THR A 653 3.60 10.66 -19.51
CA THR A 653 4.98 10.90 -19.93
C THR A 653 5.95 10.45 -18.84
N THR A 654 6.89 9.61 -19.21
CA THR A 654 7.87 9.04 -18.28
C THR A 654 8.88 10.08 -17.74
N LEU A 655 9.46 10.91 -18.61
CA LEU A 655 10.60 11.77 -18.30
C LEU A 655 10.18 13.18 -17.86
N ILE A 656 11.12 13.95 -17.31
CA ILE A 656 10.97 15.41 -17.18
C ILE A 656 11.53 16.07 -18.44
N LEU A 657 10.75 16.92 -19.10
CA LEU A 657 11.23 17.70 -20.24
C LEU A 657 11.32 19.19 -19.91
N MET A 658 12.48 19.80 -20.17
CA MET A 658 12.75 21.21 -19.84
C MET A 658 13.42 21.98 -20.98
N ASP A 659 13.40 23.31 -20.91
CA ASP A 659 14.09 24.15 -21.89
C ASP A 659 15.61 23.90 -21.96
N ASP A 660 16.20 24.17 -23.12
CA ASP A 660 17.61 23.92 -23.41
C ASP A 660 18.59 24.65 -22.48
N GLU A 661 18.24 25.83 -21.97
CA GLU A 661 19.09 26.59 -21.05
C GLU A 661 19.17 25.87 -19.69
N THR A 662 18.03 25.39 -19.19
CA THR A 662 17.96 24.56 -17.99
C THR A 662 18.75 23.25 -18.15
N ILE A 663 18.61 22.57 -19.30
CA ILE A 663 19.37 21.34 -19.61
C ILE A 663 20.88 21.60 -19.60
N LYS A 664 21.34 22.72 -20.18
CA LYS A 664 22.75 23.12 -20.13
C LYS A 664 23.23 23.35 -18.69
N HIS A 665 22.44 24.08 -17.89
CA HIS A 665 22.77 24.36 -16.49
C HIS A 665 22.86 23.09 -15.63
N LEU A 666 22.02 22.10 -15.93
CA LEU A 666 22.03 20.81 -15.26
C LEU A 666 23.27 19.99 -15.63
N TYR A 667 23.41 19.65 -16.92
CA TYR A 667 24.44 18.68 -17.33
C TYR A 667 25.86 19.25 -17.30
N SER A 668 26.04 20.57 -17.34
CA SER A 668 27.38 21.18 -17.11
C SER A 668 27.91 20.99 -15.68
N GLN A 669 27.04 20.65 -14.72
CA GLN A 669 27.44 20.36 -13.33
C GLN A 669 27.77 18.87 -13.10
N ILE A 670 27.61 18.02 -14.11
CA ILE A 670 27.84 16.57 -14.00
C ILE A 670 29.08 16.23 -14.85
N PRO A 671 30.24 15.97 -14.24
CA PRO A 671 31.45 15.62 -14.97
C PRO A 671 31.22 14.43 -15.91
N GLY A 672 31.63 14.58 -17.18
CA GLY A 672 31.47 13.55 -18.20
C GLY A 672 30.08 13.47 -18.83
N ALA A 673 29.10 14.26 -18.38
CA ALA A 673 27.81 14.34 -19.04
C ALA A 673 27.93 14.94 -20.45
N LYS A 674 27.19 14.37 -21.39
CA LYS A 674 27.19 14.79 -22.79
C LYS A 674 25.85 14.49 -23.45
N LEU A 675 25.51 15.27 -24.46
CA LEU A 675 24.47 14.89 -25.40
C LEU A 675 25.02 13.82 -26.34
N ASP A 676 24.51 12.59 -26.23
CA ASP A 676 24.85 11.53 -27.17
C ASP A 676 23.77 11.46 -28.26
N ARG A 677 24.12 11.89 -29.47
CA ARG A 677 23.19 11.90 -30.62
C ARG A 677 22.89 10.51 -31.17
N SER A 678 23.75 9.53 -30.91
CA SER A 678 23.55 8.15 -31.37
C SER A 678 22.60 7.39 -30.47
N ILE A 679 22.67 7.67 -29.17
CA ILE A 679 21.74 7.15 -28.17
C ILE A 679 20.48 7.99 -28.16
N GLY A 680 20.57 9.28 -28.47
CA GLY A 680 19.40 10.13 -28.65
C GLY A 680 18.97 10.86 -27.38
N GLY A 681 19.92 11.31 -26.56
CA GLY A 681 19.64 12.19 -25.42
C GLY A 681 20.89 12.48 -24.60
N TYR A 682 20.71 13.26 -23.54
CA TYR A 682 21.77 13.45 -22.56
C TYR A 682 22.04 12.17 -21.79
N VAL A 683 23.32 11.83 -21.70
CA VAL A 683 23.85 10.70 -20.93
C VAL A 683 24.96 11.21 -20.02
N PHE A 684 25.21 10.53 -18.91
CA PHE A 684 26.27 10.88 -17.96
C PHE A 684 26.88 9.63 -17.33
N PRO A 685 28.12 9.66 -16.82
CA PRO A 685 28.72 8.48 -16.20
C PRO A 685 27.87 7.98 -15.03
N THR A 686 27.62 6.67 -14.95
CA THR A 686 26.70 6.08 -13.96
C THR A 686 27.14 6.32 -12.52
N ASP A 687 28.44 6.50 -12.28
CA ASP A 687 29.06 6.80 -10.99
C ASP A 687 29.22 8.31 -10.72
N ALA A 688 28.76 9.17 -11.64
CA ALA A 688 28.93 10.62 -11.50
C ALA A 688 28.11 11.17 -10.33
N ARG A 689 28.69 12.13 -9.62
CA ARG A 689 27.96 12.91 -8.63
C ARG A 689 26.99 13.86 -9.35
N VAL A 690 25.71 13.70 -9.04
CA VAL A 690 24.61 14.47 -9.62
C VAL A 690 24.09 15.55 -8.65
N PRO A 691 23.71 16.75 -9.13
CA PRO A 691 23.21 17.82 -8.26
C PRO A 691 21.82 17.50 -7.69
N LYS A 692 21.46 18.12 -6.56
CA LYS A 692 20.09 18.10 -6.04
C LYS A 692 19.16 18.86 -6.98
N LEU A 693 17.96 18.34 -7.24
CA LEU A 693 17.02 18.91 -8.20
C LEU A 693 15.71 19.26 -7.52
N ALA A 694 15.14 20.42 -7.85
CA ALA A 694 13.77 20.73 -7.50
C ALA A 694 13.07 21.51 -8.62
N PHE A 695 11.80 21.18 -8.87
CA PHE A 695 10.99 21.75 -9.94
C PHE A 695 9.84 22.56 -9.36
N CYS A 696 9.51 23.66 -10.04
CA CYS A 696 8.48 24.56 -9.56
C CYS A 696 7.11 24.12 -10.06
N VAL A 697 6.14 24.10 -9.15
CA VAL A 697 4.71 24.15 -9.50
C VAL A 697 4.13 25.41 -8.85
N GLY A 698 3.66 26.33 -9.69
CA GLY A 698 3.26 27.68 -9.29
C GLY A 698 4.44 28.52 -8.81
N ARG A 699 4.71 28.47 -7.50
CA ARG A 699 5.83 29.17 -6.85
C ARG A 699 6.62 28.28 -5.89
N TRP A 700 6.19 27.02 -5.73
CA TRP A 700 6.74 26.09 -4.75
C TRP A 700 7.66 25.10 -5.45
N LEU A 701 8.82 24.85 -4.86
CA LEU A 701 9.82 23.93 -5.37
C LEU A 701 9.66 22.56 -4.70
N PHE A 702 9.54 21.52 -5.51
CA PHE A 702 9.43 20.12 -5.08
C PHE A 702 10.66 19.36 -5.52
N THR A 703 11.27 18.63 -4.59
CA THR A 703 12.55 17.94 -4.81
C THR A 703 12.36 16.59 -5.47
N VAL A 704 13.24 16.29 -6.42
CA VAL A 704 13.43 14.93 -6.97
C VAL A 704 14.79 14.43 -6.48
N PRO A 705 14.87 13.23 -5.89
CA PRO A 705 16.13 12.58 -5.52
C PRO A 705 17.09 12.54 -6.70
N SER A 706 18.36 12.89 -6.47
CA SER A 706 19.33 12.96 -7.55
C SER A 706 19.60 11.60 -8.22
N GLU A 707 19.42 10.51 -7.48
CA GLU A 707 19.51 9.13 -8.00
C GLU A 707 18.49 8.84 -9.11
N ASP A 708 17.34 9.53 -9.11
CA ASP A 708 16.32 9.40 -10.16
C ASP A 708 16.68 10.18 -11.43
N LEU A 709 17.82 10.86 -11.48
CA LEU A 709 18.37 11.40 -12.73
C LEU A 709 18.95 10.31 -13.64
N ALA A 710 19.38 9.18 -13.08
CA ALA A 710 19.84 8.02 -13.85
C ALA A 710 18.65 7.14 -14.22
N PHE A 711 18.04 7.40 -15.39
CA PHE A 711 16.81 6.72 -15.80
C PHE A 711 17.05 5.31 -16.31
N SER A 712 18.02 5.15 -17.22
CA SER A 712 18.32 3.84 -17.81
C SER A 712 19.79 3.66 -18.14
N ASP A 713 20.24 2.42 -18.31
CA ASP A 713 21.57 2.15 -18.84
C ASP A 713 21.67 2.67 -20.29
N ALA A 714 22.68 3.48 -20.56
CA ALA A 714 23.02 4.00 -21.89
C ALA A 714 24.22 3.26 -22.50
N GLY A 715 24.77 2.25 -21.80
CA GLY A 715 25.93 1.48 -22.20
C GLY A 715 27.25 2.22 -21.94
N ASN A 716 28.35 1.46 -21.99
CA ASN A 716 29.72 1.98 -21.79
C ASN A 716 29.91 2.73 -20.45
N GLY A 717 29.23 2.30 -19.38
CA GLY A 717 29.30 2.93 -18.06
C GLY A 717 28.55 4.26 -17.97
N MET A 718 27.66 4.56 -18.92
CA MET A 718 26.85 5.76 -18.95
C MET A 718 25.39 5.44 -18.58
N SER A 719 24.73 6.36 -17.89
CA SER A 719 23.30 6.39 -17.66
C SER A 719 22.62 7.41 -18.56
N TYR A 720 21.44 7.08 -19.07
CA TYR A 720 20.54 7.99 -19.77
C TYR A 720 19.89 8.92 -18.75
N GLY A 721 19.91 10.21 -19.05
CA GLY A 721 19.34 11.25 -18.23
C GLY A 721 17.81 11.22 -18.17
N ALA A 722 17.26 11.28 -16.97
CA ALA A 722 15.81 11.37 -16.76
C ALA A 722 15.20 12.74 -17.13
N ILE A 723 16.05 13.74 -17.35
CA ILE A 723 15.67 15.10 -17.70
C ILE A 723 16.21 15.41 -19.08
N GLN A 724 15.32 15.63 -20.04
CA GLN A 724 15.69 15.86 -21.44
C GLN A 724 15.10 17.17 -21.96
N SER A 725 15.50 17.58 -23.15
CA SER A 725 15.06 18.85 -23.73
C SER A 725 13.58 18.79 -24.15
N ARG A 726 12.81 19.84 -23.87
CA ARG A 726 11.46 20.03 -24.44
C ARG A 726 11.49 20.61 -25.87
N GLY A 727 12.69 20.80 -26.42
CA GLY A 727 12.98 21.56 -27.63
C GLY A 727 12.21 22.88 -27.70
N GLN A 728 11.40 23.06 -28.75
CA GLN A 728 10.72 24.33 -29.02
C GLN A 728 9.38 24.52 -28.29
N ASN A 729 8.98 23.55 -27.45
CA ASN A 729 7.72 23.67 -26.72
C ASN A 729 7.73 24.82 -25.73
N LYS A 730 6.56 25.44 -25.56
CA LYS A 730 6.38 26.55 -24.63
C LYS A 730 6.33 26.08 -23.17
N GLN A 731 5.78 24.89 -22.96
CA GLN A 731 5.60 24.26 -21.65
C GLN A 731 6.65 23.18 -21.40
N ASP A 732 7.16 23.11 -20.18
CA ASP A 732 7.85 21.92 -19.66
C ASP A 732 6.85 20.78 -19.47
N ILE A 733 7.37 19.57 -19.31
CA ILE A 733 6.57 18.40 -18.96
C ILE A 733 7.16 17.81 -17.68
N LEU A 734 6.38 17.84 -16.61
CA LEU A 734 6.71 17.18 -15.35
C LEU A 734 6.02 15.81 -15.35
N GLY A 735 6.74 14.82 -15.89
CA GLY A 735 6.29 13.45 -16.03
C GLY A 735 6.50 12.57 -14.80
N ASP A 736 6.46 11.25 -14.99
CA ASP A 736 6.53 10.24 -13.93
C ASP A 736 7.76 10.36 -13.03
N VAL A 737 8.92 10.69 -13.60
CA VAL A 737 10.15 10.99 -12.83
C VAL A 737 9.93 12.08 -11.79
N PHE A 738 9.05 13.06 -12.04
CA PHE A 738 8.62 14.03 -11.04
C PHE A 738 7.48 13.48 -10.17
N LEU A 739 6.45 12.93 -10.80
CA LEU A 739 5.19 12.53 -10.17
C LEU A 739 5.33 11.39 -9.15
N LYS A 740 6.37 10.57 -9.25
CA LYS A 740 6.67 9.55 -8.23
C LYS A 740 7.17 10.12 -6.90
N HIS A 741 7.60 11.39 -6.88
CA HIS A 741 8.07 12.08 -5.67
C HIS A 741 7.12 13.15 -5.14
N VAL A 742 5.94 13.34 -5.75
CA VAL A 742 4.95 14.31 -5.28
C VAL A 742 3.53 13.79 -5.35
N TYR A 743 2.73 14.09 -4.33
CA TYR A 743 1.28 13.86 -4.37
C TYR A 743 0.56 14.99 -5.05
N VAL A 744 -0.18 14.63 -6.09
CA VAL A 744 -0.83 15.57 -6.97
C VAL A 744 -2.34 15.36 -6.89
N VAL A 745 -3.07 16.44 -6.66
CA VAL A 745 -4.53 16.49 -6.74
C VAL A 745 -4.88 17.35 -7.94
N PHE A 746 -5.68 16.80 -8.84
CA PHE A 746 -6.22 17.45 -10.02
C PHE A 746 -7.68 17.79 -9.73
N ASP A 747 -7.98 19.08 -9.59
CA ASP A 747 -9.33 19.58 -9.33
C ASP A 747 -9.91 20.13 -10.63
N GLN A 748 -10.92 19.44 -11.16
CA GLN A 748 -11.64 19.77 -12.39
C GLN A 748 -12.97 20.49 -12.10
N GLY A 749 -13.13 21.06 -10.90
CA GLY A 749 -14.28 21.87 -10.54
C GLY A 749 -14.39 23.17 -11.35
N ALA A 750 -15.28 24.06 -10.92
CA ALA A 750 -15.57 25.32 -11.64
C ALA A 750 -14.32 26.21 -11.83
N ASN A 751 -13.33 26.10 -10.95
CA ASN A 751 -12.04 26.79 -11.05
C ASN A 751 -10.91 25.74 -11.04
N PRO A 752 -10.50 25.21 -12.21
CA PRO A 752 -9.55 24.12 -12.24
C PRO A 752 -8.20 24.48 -11.63
N ARG A 753 -7.67 23.60 -10.79
CA ARG A 753 -6.43 23.82 -10.03
C ARG A 753 -5.70 22.50 -9.77
N ILE A 754 -4.40 22.60 -9.53
CA ILE A 754 -3.54 21.48 -9.14
C ILE A 754 -3.02 21.72 -7.73
N GLY A 755 -3.19 20.75 -6.85
CA GLY A 755 -2.58 20.69 -5.53
C GLY A 755 -1.36 19.78 -5.55
N VAL A 756 -0.21 20.24 -5.09
CA VAL A 756 1.02 19.41 -5.03
C VAL A 756 1.58 19.39 -3.62
N ALA A 757 1.91 18.21 -3.13
CA ALA A 757 2.59 17.98 -1.85
C ALA A 757 3.87 17.14 -2.07
N GLN A 758 4.95 17.51 -1.38
CA GLN A 758 6.18 16.72 -1.39
C GLN A 758 5.96 15.41 -0.64
N ARG A 759 6.40 14.29 -1.20
CA ARG A 759 6.50 13.01 -0.47
C ARG A 759 7.93 12.49 -0.42
#